data_AF-A0A0S7ZK77-F1
#
_entry.id   AF-A0A0S7ZK77-F1
#
_cell.length_a   1.000
_cell.length_b   1.000
_cell.length_c   1.000
_cell.angle_alpha   90.00
_cell.angle_beta   90.00
_cell.angle_gamma   90.00
#
_symmetry.space_group_name_H-M   'P 1'
#
loop_
_entity.id
_entity.type
_entity.pdbx_description
1 polymer ?
#
loop_
_entity_poly.entity_id
_entity_poly.type
_entity_poly.pdbx_seq_one_letter_code
_entity_poly.pdbx_strand_id
1 'polypeptide(L)'
;MESIIIKYRIERDFMNRKAFVLFIWLFFCICYHLLFAHMPEDELQTNRLSDSSLITDRSISDQLWENPFASLLISHNKWPEQDLRLTWMMGESEHFRVLFPSHLEGFSERIIREAESLFLVLCEWTGFSPERTLDILITDNTDFANGFVTPGSRGFFITIHAVYPYQSSSTGIVAWKEWYRHLLLHELAHVFHLDIVSGGPALLRRIFGNVIYPNACAPPLYIEGFATYSETVLDAGYGRGSSPFTEMYIKTAYLEGRFPSLDRVANSTVLWPSEQAPYLFGVSFLDYLSSRYGEERLLEFNLRSGSFPMYTWGIPFKRVYGRRMGRLWKEWEESVGQDLVEYENSQDTLFFKPVSSFAGYVYSLCIDHSGRKIAYSGRPVDGLGGLYIYDTVTKKERCVKKGLYAWGLSFSNDGKRLYYIRPDIYRNIYTRKNVYELELSRVSEKQLTRRGHAQSFLLIEAEEMLLVCEGTPTGTTLHIYDLIEGEVRSILSLVISVAPVLEAPSLSPDGDTLAFSYKNSHGHMGICLTSLEQLRAGAEYFQVLDGLFFNAYSPVWVGEGELLFVGDENGIYNLHTLDIRSGFTTRLSNVSNGVFDPKHSALKATLVLREYTSEGYRVVQAPLSDINSSLRAKSIACGVFPERDLLSYEGEVSAWKVERYRPGRWLIPGYWLPFGIGPGGELGLGLSTGAQDPLKRHVYGLSLLYDLRDDSFLSLVDYTFNTALFSYFIRLSAEQERKAEAFDPAFAFYPGITHILRKRDYGLQTDLGFIFEDGHQGLNVTFTWDSLKGVSGWIGPERGGYFRHGTYYNLEQGDRFAVIDDYYAHFFKPFGVSLLSVRLQGKGGIDRQVVSGRLDGFMYLPLNGVYTYGFPDNIWGSYVLDVKTTIGFPLLRLERGIGAFPLFFRGMSTYLYNDCGFLFSEGEQGEFPLQPDATRASIGSELSFDFLLGYEFPLSLQIGYVYPLSVGGSEGFYASFRASIEF
;
A
#
# COMPACT_ATOMS: atom_id res chain seq x y z
N MET A 1 -32.57 30.42 -45.77
CA MET A 1 -32.55 30.49 -44.29
C MET A 1 -32.15 29.15 -43.67
N GLU A 2 -32.59 28.02 -44.21
CA GLU A 2 -32.14 26.68 -43.74
C GLU A 2 -30.66 26.36 -44.00
N SER A 3 -30.04 26.92 -45.05
CA SER A 3 -28.60 26.76 -45.30
C SER A 3 -27.69 27.52 -44.32
N ILE A 4 -28.22 28.51 -43.61
CA ILE A 4 -27.46 29.31 -42.61
C ILE A 4 -27.55 28.66 -41.22
N ILE A 5 -28.64 27.93 -40.92
CA ILE A 5 -28.84 27.22 -39.65
C ILE A 5 -28.01 25.92 -39.60
N ILE A 6 -27.80 25.24 -40.74
CA ILE A 6 -26.92 24.06 -40.80
C ILE A 6 -25.44 24.45 -40.64
N LYS A 7 -25.03 25.62 -41.15
CA LYS A 7 -23.66 26.13 -41.00
C LYS A 7 -23.34 26.54 -39.54
N TYR A 8 -24.32 27.11 -38.83
CA TYR A 8 -24.17 27.48 -37.41
C TYR A 8 -24.19 26.28 -36.44
N ARG A 9 -24.84 25.16 -36.82
CA ARG A 9 -24.84 23.92 -36.00
C ARG A 9 -23.54 23.12 -36.17
N ILE A 10 -22.95 23.14 -37.37
CA ILE A 10 -21.66 22.50 -37.65
C ILE A 10 -20.50 23.30 -37.03
N GLU A 11 -20.57 24.64 -37.02
CA GLU A 11 -19.53 25.47 -36.38
C GLU A 11 -19.54 25.39 -34.84
N ARG A 12 -20.68 25.12 -34.20
CA ARG A 12 -20.76 24.96 -32.73
C ARG A 12 -20.20 23.62 -32.24
N ASP A 13 -20.34 22.54 -33.01
CA ASP A 13 -19.68 21.25 -32.70
C ASP A 13 -18.19 21.25 -33.11
N PHE A 14 -17.79 22.07 -34.08
CA PHE A 14 -16.38 22.28 -34.45
C PHE A 14 -15.62 23.15 -33.43
N MET A 15 -16.30 24.11 -32.79
CA MET A 15 -15.73 24.98 -31.75
C MET A 15 -15.49 24.27 -30.40
N ASN A 16 -16.24 23.22 -30.06
CA ASN A 16 -15.99 22.42 -28.85
C ASN A 16 -14.74 21.51 -28.98
N ARG A 17 -14.36 21.10 -30.20
CA ARG A 17 -13.10 20.36 -30.44
C ARG A 17 -11.89 21.29 -30.45
N LYS A 18 -12.05 22.53 -30.93
CA LYS A 18 -11.02 23.55 -30.80
C LYS A 18 -10.82 23.97 -29.35
N ALA A 19 -11.84 24.09 -28.50
CA ALA A 19 -11.62 24.42 -27.09
C ALA A 19 -10.74 23.39 -26.35
N PHE A 20 -10.75 22.11 -26.77
CA PHE A 20 -9.91 21.06 -26.19
C PHE A 20 -8.45 21.12 -26.69
N VAL A 21 -8.24 21.25 -28.00
CA VAL A 21 -6.90 21.43 -28.57
C VAL A 21 -6.32 22.78 -28.18
N LEU A 22 -7.14 23.84 -28.13
CA LEU A 22 -6.78 25.18 -27.69
C LEU A 22 -6.57 25.24 -26.17
N PHE A 23 -7.17 24.36 -25.36
CA PHE A 23 -6.85 24.25 -23.93
C PHE A 23 -5.53 23.52 -23.69
N ILE A 24 -5.24 22.44 -24.43
CA ILE A 24 -3.93 21.78 -24.40
C ILE A 24 -2.86 22.74 -24.94
N TRP A 25 -3.15 23.44 -26.04
CA TRP A 25 -2.25 24.39 -26.66
C TRP A 25 -2.11 25.68 -25.83
N LEU A 26 -3.15 26.21 -25.18
CA LEU A 26 -3.02 27.30 -24.19
C LEU A 26 -2.31 26.83 -22.93
N PHE A 27 -2.48 25.59 -22.47
CA PHE A 27 -1.75 25.07 -21.32
C PHE A 27 -0.25 25.01 -21.63
N PHE A 28 0.12 24.45 -22.80
CA PHE A 28 1.50 24.45 -23.28
C PHE A 28 2.02 25.87 -23.60
N CYS A 29 1.21 26.77 -24.18
CA CYS A 29 1.61 28.14 -24.49
C CYS A 29 1.68 29.04 -23.24
N ILE A 30 0.85 28.82 -22.22
CA ILE A 30 0.92 29.53 -20.93
C ILE A 30 2.15 29.02 -20.16
N CYS A 31 2.43 27.72 -20.15
CA CYS A 31 3.68 27.20 -19.63
C CYS A 31 4.88 27.76 -20.43
N TYR A 32 4.83 27.78 -21.75
CA TYR A 32 5.90 28.32 -22.60
C TYR A 32 6.11 29.83 -22.42
N HIS A 33 5.05 30.64 -22.36
CA HIS A 33 5.15 32.09 -22.17
C HIS A 33 5.43 32.51 -20.72
N LEU A 34 5.02 31.74 -19.71
CA LEU A 34 5.43 31.98 -18.32
C LEU A 34 6.91 31.63 -18.08
N LEU A 35 7.50 30.77 -18.93
CA LEU A 35 8.86 30.26 -18.76
C LEU A 35 9.91 30.94 -19.65
N PHE A 36 9.56 31.40 -20.85
CA PHE A 36 10.56 31.78 -21.87
C PHE A 36 10.35 33.15 -22.52
N ALA A 37 9.49 34.01 -21.97
CA ALA A 37 9.14 35.26 -22.66
C ALA A 37 10.27 36.31 -22.77
N HIS A 38 11.41 36.18 -22.08
CA HIS A 38 12.43 37.25 -21.98
C HIS A 38 13.91 36.79 -22.12
N MET A 39 14.22 35.71 -22.85
CA MET A 39 15.62 35.37 -23.17
C MET A 39 16.05 35.94 -24.53
N PRO A 40 17.12 36.77 -24.61
CA PRO A 40 17.67 37.27 -25.87
C PRO A 40 18.28 36.15 -26.72
N GLU A 41 18.15 36.24 -28.05
CA GLU A 41 18.66 35.25 -29.03
C GLU A 41 20.21 35.09 -29.05
N ASP A 42 20.95 35.94 -28.36
CA ASP A 42 22.41 36.07 -28.50
C ASP A 42 23.23 35.04 -27.67
N GLU A 43 22.61 34.25 -26.78
CA GLU A 43 23.31 33.24 -25.95
C GLU A 43 23.40 31.82 -26.56
N LEU A 44 22.82 31.60 -27.76
CA LEU A 44 22.71 30.26 -28.37
C LEU A 44 23.84 29.90 -29.35
N GLN A 45 24.88 30.73 -29.51
CA GLN A 45 25.95 30.49 -30.51
C GLN A 45 27.38 30.57 -29.95
N THR A 46 27.77 29.69 -29.03
CA THR A 46 29.20 29.38 -28.86
C THR A 46 29.39 27.96 -28.31
N ASN A 47 29.85 27.04 -29.15
CA ASN A 47 30.96 26.09 -28.90
C ASN A 47 30.88 24.91 -29.87
N ARG A 48 31.55 25.05 -31.02
CA ARG A 48 32.01 23.91 -31.82
C ARG A 48 33.37 23.48 -31.27
N LEU A 49 33.46 22.29 -30.71
CA LEU A 49 34.72 21.63 -30.40
C LEU A 49 34.88 20.39 -31.30
N SER A 50 36.10 20.25 -31.79
CA SER A 50 36.60 19.36 -32.84
C SER A 50 36.88 17.94 -32.37
N ASP A 51 36.72 16.99 -33.30
CA ASP A 51 37.32 15.66 -33.42
C ASP A 51 38.16 15.13 -32.24
N SER A 52 37.62 14.13 -31.55
CA SER A 52 38.38 12.97 -31.09
C SER A 52 37.43 11.85 -30.67
N SER A 53 37.81 10.61 -30.95
CA SER A 53 37.08 9.38 -30.64
C SER A 53 36.96 9.19 -29.12
N LEU A 54 35.78 9.47 -28.56
CA LEU A 54 35.49 9.39 -27.11
C LEU A 54 34.14 8.69 -26.91
N ILE A 55 34.11 7.67 -26.05
CA ILE A 55 32.90 6.90 -25.74
C ILE A 55 32.10 7.63 -24.68
N THR A 56 30.87 8.00 -24.99
CA THR A 56 29.82 8.33 -24.02
C THR A 56 29.41 7.08 -23.26
N ASP A 57 29.58 7.08 -21.94
CA ASP A 57 29.22 5.97 -21.04
C ASP A 57 27.69 5.75 -21.05
N ARG A 58 27.21 4.79 -21.85
CA ARG A 58 25.78 4.50 -22.08
C ARG A 58 25.07 3.83 -20.91
N SER A 59 25.73 3.56 -19.77
CA SER A 59 25.05 3.12 -18.53
C SER A 59 24.02 4.13 -18.01
N ILE A 60 24.11 5.37 -18.49
CA ILE A 60 23.20 6.51 -18.26
C ILE A 60 21.85 6.29 -18.92
N SER A 61 21.89 5.62 -20.07
CA SER A 61 20.73 5.46 -20.93
C SER A 61 19.73 4.49 -20.29
N ASP A 62 20.18 3.47 -19.54
CA ASP A 62 19.31 2.49 -18.86
C ASP A 62 18.28 3.10 -17.90
N GLN A 63 18.52 4.31 -17.36
CA GLN A 63 17.56 5.04 -16.51
C GLN A 63 16.73 6.08 -17.28
N LEU A 64 17.20 6.61 -18.40
CA LEU A 64 16.42 7.45 -19.32
C LEU A 64 15.47 6.61 -20.21
N TRP A 65 15.79 5.34 -20.42
CA TRP A 65 15.02 4.36 -21.19
C TRP A 65 13.80 3.80 -20.45
N GLU A 66 13.64 4.05 -19.16
CA GLU A 66 12.42 3.67 -18.46
C GLU A 66 11.29 4.58 -18.94
N ASN A 67 10.55 4.08 -19.93
CA ASN A 67 9.33 4.72 -20.38
C ASN A 67 8.39 4.88 -19.18
N PRO A 68 8.15 6.12 -18.68
CA PRO A 68 7.40 6.34 -17.45
C PRO A 68 5.95 5.84 -17.57
N PHE A 69 5.41 5.77 -18.79
CA PHE A 69 4.07 5.28 -19.08
C PHE A 69 4.00 3.75 -19.21
N ALA A 70 5.04 3.09 -19.74
CA ALA A 70 5.12 1.64 -19.76
C ALA A 70 5.44 1.07 -18.37
N SER A 71 6.28 1.75 -17.58
CA SER A 71 6.51 1.42 -16.17
C SER A 71 5.26 1.67 -15.32
N LEU A 72 4.41 2.66 -15.68
CA LEU A 72 3.12 2.94 -15.04
C LEU A 72 2.11 1.78 -15.12
N LEU A 73 2.17 0.99 -16.19
CA LEU A 73 1.21 -0.08 -16.49
C LEU A 73 1.79 -1.48 -16.32
N ILE A 74 3.12 -1.60 -16.34
CA ILE A 74 3.86 -2.84 -16.27
C ILE A 74 4.99 -2.63 -15.26
N SER A 75 4.90 -3.27 -14.10
CA SER A 75 5.96 -3.21 -13.10
C SER A 75 7.15 -4.04 -13.60
N HIS A 76 8.10 -3.41 -14.28
CA HIS A 76 9.23 -4.10 -14.90
C HIS A 76 10.18 -4.76 -13.88
N ASN A 77 10.07 -4.43 -12.58
CA ASN A 77 10.98 -4.87 -11.52
C ASN A 77 10.33 -5.56 -10.30
N LYS A 78 9.05 -5.97 -10.36
CA LYS A 78 8.45 -6.73 -9.24
C LYS A 78 8.60 -8.23 -9.48
N TRP A 79 9.44 -8.84 -8.65
CA TRP A 79 9.54 -10.29 -8.46
C TRP A 79 8.15 -10.92 -8.34
N PRO A 80 7.96 -12.16 -8.81
CA PRO A 80 6.68 -12.82 -8.67
C PRO A 80 6.33 -12.90 -7.18
N GLU A 81 5.23 -12.27 -6.80
CA GLU A 81 4.69 -12.31 -5.45
C GLU A 81 4.13 -13.71 -5.13
N GLN A 82 4.05 -14.59 -6.12
CA GLN A 82 3.42 -15.90 -6.07
C GLN A 82 4.43 -17.05 -6.14
N ASP A 83 4.12 -18.19 -5.51
CA ASP A 83 4.98 -19.38 -5.58
C ASP A 83 4.80 -20.12 -6.91
N LEU A 84 5.68 -19.81 -7.87
CA LEU A 84 5.67 -20.41 -9.21
C LEU A 84 6.04 -21.91 -9.23
N ARG A 85 6.41 -22.52 -8.09
CA ARG A 85 6.64 -23.97 -7.98
C ARG A 85 5.34 -24.77 -7.82
N LEU A 86 4.24 -24.10 -7.42
CA LEU A 86 2.95 -24.74 -7.26
C LEU A 86 2.38 -25.14 -8.63
N THR A 87 1.49 -26.13 -8.62
CA THR A 87 0.70 -26.48 -9.80
C THR A 87 -0.46 -25.50 -9.90
N TRP A 88 -0.27 -24.47 -10.74
CA TRP A 88 -1.31 -23.49 -11.02
C TRP A 88 -2.35 -24.02 -12.01
N MET A 89 -3.60 -23.87 -11.62
CA MET A 89 -4.79 -24.23 -12.37
C MET A 89 -5.53 -22.96 -12.80
N MET A 90 -6.36 -23.10 -13.83
CA MET A 90 -7.22 -22.05 -14.36
C MET A 90 -8.62 -22.65 -14.56
N GLY A 91 -9.61 -22.09 -13.90
CA GLY A 91 -11.03 -22.35 -14.17
C GLY A 91 -11.62 -21.22 -14.99
N GLU A 92 -12.49 -21.54 -15.95
CA GLU A 92 -13.25 -20.55 -16.72
C GLU A 92 -14.76 -20.73 -16.49
N SER A 93 -15.46 -19.60 -16.40
CA SER A 93 -16.92 -19.49 -16.36
C SER A 93 -17.39 -18.47 -17.42
N GLU A 94 -18.63 -17.98 -17.34
CA GLU A 94 -19.19 -17.06 -18.34
C GLU A 94 -18.50 -15.69 -18.27
N HIS A 95 -18.34 -15.15 -17.06
CA HIS A 95 -17.81 -13.80 -16.83
C HIS A 95 -16.40 -13.79 -16.25
N PHE A 96 -15.87 -14.93 -15.79
CA PHE A 96 -14.60 -14.98 -15.06
C PHE A 96 -13.61 -16.04 -15.56
N ARG A 97 -12.33 -15.74 -15.33
CA ARG A 97 -11.23 -16.71 -15.31
C ARG A 97 -10.57 -16.68 -13.94
N VAL A 98 -10.48 -17.82 -13.29
CA VAL A 98 -9.96 -17.93 -11.92
C VAL A 98 -8.67 -18.72 -11.94
N LEU A 99 -7.59 -18.10 -11.49
CA LEU A 99 -6.27 -18.71 -11.33
C LEU A 99 -6.06 -19.07 -9.87
N PHE A 100 -5.68 -20.31 -9.61
CA PHE A 100 -5.50 -20.80 -8.25
C PHE A 100 -4.48 -21.94 -8.21
N PRO A 101 -3.76 -22.14 -7.10
CA PRO A 101 -2.96 -23.34 -6.90
C PRO A 101 -3.86 -24.54 -6.64
N SER A 102 -3.46 -25.74 -7.10
CA SER A 102 -4.31 -26.95 -7.09
C SER A 102 -4.88 -27.33 -5.72
N HIS A 103 -4.21 -26.98 -4.61
CA HIS A 103 -4.72 -27.27 -3.26
C HIS A 103 -5.87 -26.36 -2.81
N LEU A 104 -6.19 -25.30 -3.56
CA LEU A 104 -7.30 -24.38 -3.30
C LEU A 104 -8.50 -24.61 -4.25
N GLU A 105 -8.54 -25.73 -4.99
CA GLU A 105 -9.62 -26.01 -5.95
C GLU A 105 -11.01 -25.93 -5.32
N GLY A 106 -11.22 -26.57 -4.17
CA GLY A 106 -12.53 -26.53 -3.47
C GLY A 106 -12.93 -25.16 -2.94
N PHE A 107 -11.97 -24.28 -2.63
CA PHE A 107 -12.26 -22.88 -2.28
C PHE A 107 -12.58 -22.06 -3.54
N SER A 108 -11.88 -22.32 -4.63
CA SER A 108 -12.06 -21.64 -5.92
C SER A 108 -13.43 -21.91 -6.53
N GLU A 109 -13.97 -23.13 -6.36
CA GLU A 109 -15.34 -23.48 -6.75
C GLU A 109 -16.41 -22.67 -5.99
N ARG A 110 -16.16 -22.30 -4.72
CA ARG A 110 -17.06 -21.42 -3.96
C ARG A 110 -16.96 -19.98 -4.46
N ILE A 111 -15.74 -19.50 -4.66
CA ILE A 111 -15.46 -18.15 -5.16
C ILE A 111 -16.15 -17.91 -6.51
N ILE A 112 -16.03 -18.84 -7.46
CA ILE A 112 -16.61 -18.64 -8.79
C ILE A 112 -18.14 -18.60 -8.77
N ARG A 113 -18.77 -19.43 -7.93
CA ARG A 113 -20.23 -19.42 -7.77
C ARG A 113 -20.73 -18.08 -7.24
N GLU A 114 -20.08 -17.56 -6.21
CA GLU A 114 -20.42 -16.24 -5.67
C GLU A 114 -20.11 -15.10 -6.64
N ALA A 115 -18.97 -15.18 -7.36
CA ALA A 115 -18.58 -14.16 -8.32
C ALA A 115 -19.59 -14.02 -9.47
N GLU A 116 -20.05 -15.13 -10.05
CA GLU A 116 -21.08 -15.14 -11.11
C GLU A 116 -22.41 -14.57 -10.61
N SER A 117 -22.84 -14.95 -9.39
CA SER A 117 -24.05 -14.41 -8.77
C SER A 117 -23.94 -12.90 -8.55
N LEU A 118 -22.83 -12.43 -7.96
CA LEU A 118 -22.58 -11.02 -7.69
C LEU A 118 -22.42 -10.19 -8.96
N PHE A 119 -21.85 -10.75 -10.03
CA PHE A 119 -21.72 -10.07 -11.32
C PHE A 119 -23.08 -9.65 -11.88
N LEU A 120 -24.06 -10.55 -11.82
CA LEU A 120 -25.42 -10.29 -12.30
C LEU A 120 -26.15 -9.27 -11.41
N VAL A 121 -26.02 -9.41 -10.08
CA VAL A 121 -26.57 -8.42 -9.12
C VAL A 121 -26.01 -7.02 -9.38
N LEU A 122 -24.70 -6.90 -9.61
CA LEU A 122 -24.06 -5.62 -9.91
C LEU A 122 -24.44 -5.09 -11.30
N CYS A 123 -24.66 -5.95 -12.30
CA CYS A 123 -25.18 -5.53 -13.60
C CYS A 123 -26.57 -4.89 -13.46
N GLU A 124 -27.46 -5.53 -12.72
CA GLU A 124 -28.81 -5.01 -12.48
C GLU A 124 -28.78 -3.71 -11.66
N TRP A 125 -28.01 -3.68 -10.57
CA TRP A 125 -27.94 -2.51 -9.69
C TRP A 125 -27.30 -1.30 -10.37
N THR A 126 -26.19 -1.47 -11.09
CA THR A 126 -25.47 -0.34 -11.71
C THR A 126 -26.01 0.07 -13.08
N GLY A 127 -26.74 -0.82 -13.76
CA GLY A 127 -27.11 -0.66 -15.17
C GLY A 127 -25.92 -0.71 -16.14
N PHE A 128 -24.75 -1.18 -15.67
CA PHE A 128 -23.53 -1.33 -16.45
C PHE A 128 -23.08 -2.79 -16.41
N SER A 129 -22.60 -3.31 -17.53
CA SER A 129 -22.05 -4.67 -17.62
C SER A 129 -20.65 -4.60 -18.25
N PRO A 130 -19.61 -5.09 -17.56
CA PRO A 130 -18.28 -5.24 -18.15
C PRO A 130 -18.34 -6.12 -19.41
N GLU A 131 -17.83 -5.62 -20.54
CA GLU A 131 -17.85 -6.36 -21.81
C GLU A 131 -16.84 -7.52 -21.86
N ARG A 132 -15.95 -7.62 -20.87
CA ARG A 132 -14.80 -8.53 -20.87
C ARG A 132 -14.85 -9.48 -19.69
N THR A 133 -14.31 -10.67 -19.93
CA THR A 133 -14.03 -11.64 -18.88
C THR A 133 -13.05 -11.08 -17.87
N LEU A 134 -13.40 -11.16 -16.59
CA LEU A 134 -12.61 -10.66 -15.47
C LEU A 134 -11.68 -11.76 -14.95
N ASP A 135 -10.49 -11.37 -14.49
CA ASP A 135 -9.50 -12.31 -13.96
C ASP A 135 -9.49 -12.28 -12.43
N ILE A 136 -9.62 -13.44 -11.79
CA ILE A 136 -9.50 -13.61 -10.34
C ILE A 136 -8.25 -14.45 -10.04
N LEU A 137 -7.34 -13.94 -9.20
CA LEU A 137 -6.16 -14.65 -8.72
C LEU A 137 -6.35 -14.98 -7.22
N ILE A 138 -6.43 -16.28 -6.90
CA ILE A 138 -6.56 -16.77 -5.53
C ILE A 138 -5.20 -17.24 -5.02
N THR A 139 -4.80 -16.74 -3.85
CA THR A 139 -3.46 -16.95 -3.29
C THR A 139 -3.52 -17.17 -1.78
N ASP A 140 -2.62 -17.95 -1.21
CA ASP A 140 -2.52 -18.22 0.23
C ASP A 140 -1.11 -17.96 0.76
N ASN A 141 -0.35 -17.10 0.07
CA ASN A 141 1.03 -16.77 0.40
C ASN A 141 1.17 -15.87 1.65
N THR A 142 0.09 -15.29 2.16
CA THR A 142 0.11 -14.38 3.30
C THR A 142 -0.96 -14.73 4.32
N ASP A 143 -0.69 -14.51 5.61
CA ASP A 143 -1.66 -14.69 6.70
C ASP A 143 -2.47 -13.43 7.00
N PHE A 144 -2.41 -12.45 6.08
CA PHE A 144 -3.25 -11.26 6.08
C PHE A 144 -4.37 -11.42 5.07
N ALA A 145 -5.61 -11.37 5.54
CA ALA A 145 -6.76 -11.23 4.68
C ALA A 145 -6.68 -9.89 3.94
N ASN A 146 -6.74 -9.93 2.62
CA ASN A 146 -6.89 -8.74 1.79
C ASN A 146 -7.44 -9.13 0.41
N GLY A 147 -8.06 -8.16 -0.23
CA GLY A 147 -8.39 -8.17 -1.65
C GLY A 147 -7.91 -6.87 -2.29
N PHE A 148 -7.69 -6.89 -3.60
CA PHE A 148 -7.51 -5.67 -4.36
C PHE A 148 -7.78 -5.90 -5.84
N VAL A 149 -8.23 -4.84 -6.50
CA VAL A 149 -8.42 -4.77 -7.95
C VAL A 149 -7.32 -3.94 -8.59
N THR A 150 -6.68 -4.48 -9.62
CA THR A 150 -5.70 -3.77 -10.43
C THR A 150 -6.19 -3.65 -11.87
N PRO A 151 -6.27 -2.43 -12.45
CA PRO A 151 -6.51 -2.29 -13.88
C PRO A 151 -5.30 -2.82 -14.65
N GLY A 152 -5.55 -3.71 -15.62
CA GLY A 152 -4.52 -4.27 -16.48
C GLY A 152 -4.80 -4.00 -17.96
N SER A 153 -3.79 -4.29 -18.80
CA SER A 153 -3.89 -4.12 -20.25
C SER A 153 -5.07 -4.89 -20.89
N ARG A 154 -5.55 -5.94 -20.22
CA ARG A 154 -6.59 -6.84 -20.71
C ARG A 154 -7.94 -6.70 -20.00
N GLY A 155 -8.06 -5.78 -19.06
CA GLY A 155 -9.18 -5.70 -18.12
C GLY A 155 -8.67 -5.72 -16.67
N PHE A 156 -9.59 -5.85 -15.73
CA PHE A 156 -9.26 -5.85 -14.31
C PHE A 156 -8.78 -7.21 -13.81
N PHE A 157 -7.83 -7.16 -12.88
CA PHE A 157 -7.32 -8.29 -12.12
C PHE A 157 -7.73 -8.15 -10.66
N ILE A 158 -8.52 -9.10 -10.18
CA ILE A 158 -8.95 -9.20 -8.79
C ILE A 158 -8.01 -10.19 -8.09
N THR A 159 -7.29 -9.76 -7.06
CA THR A 159 -6.48 -10.66 -6.24
C THR A 159 -7.17 -10.88 -4.90
N ILE A 160 -7.27 -12.15 -4.49
CA ILE A 160 -7.86 -12.55 -3.22
C ILE A 160 -6.84 -13.37 -2.44
N HIS A 161 -6.53 -12.92 -1.22
CA HIS A 161 -5.83 -13.77 -0.26
C HIS A 161 -6.84 -14.68 0.44
N ALA A 162 -6.66 -15.98 0.28
CA ALA A 162 -7.49 -17.05 0.83
C ALA A 162 -7.24 -17.22 2.33
N VAL A 163 -7.37 -16.15 3.09
CA VAL A 163 -7.21 -16.12 4.55
C VAL A 163 -8.36 -15.36 5.15
N TYR A 164 -8.96 -15.98 6.16
CA TYR A 164 -10.03 -15.38 6.92
C TYR A 164 -9.58 -14.07 7.64
N PRO A 165 -10.41 -13.01 7.68
CA PRO A 165 -10.07 -11.75 8.34
C PRO A 165 -10.18 -11.83 9.86
N TYR A 166 -9.06 -12.02 10.55
CA TYR A 166 -9.00 -12.01 12.03
C TYR A 166 -8.90 -10.60 12.64
N GLN A 167 -9.48 -10.39 13.83
CA GLN A 167 -9.38 -9.15 14.63
C GLN A 167 -9.79 -7.87 13.88
N SER A 168 -10.96 -7.88 13.23
CA SER A 168 -11.47 -6.79 12.39
C SER A 168 -11.94 -5.53 13.13
N SER A 169 -11.81 -5.49 14.47
CA SER A 169 -12.17 -4.34 15.32
C SER A 169 -11.30 -3.10 15.12
N SER A 170 -10.32 -3.11 14.21
CA SER A 170 -9.55 -1.92 13.80
C SER A 170 -9.74 -1.51 12.34
N THR A 171 -10.48 -2.28 11.54
CA THR A 171 -10.67 -2.04 10.08
C THR A 171 -12.15 -1.92 9.69
N GLY A 172 -13.07 -2.09 10.63
CA GLY A 172 -14.51 -2.03 10.39
C GLY A 172 -15.08 -3.22 9.62
N ILE A 173 -14.27 -4.23 9.26
CA ILE A 173 -14.65 -5.45 8.52
C ILE A 173 -15.32 -6.46 9.48
N VAL A 174 -16.33 -5.98 10.20
CA VAL A 174 -16.99 -6.74 11.26
C VAL A 174 -18.38 -7.22 10.85
N ALA A 175 -19.05 -6.54 9.93
CA ALA A 175 -20.42 -6.86 9.51
C ALA A 175 -20.40 -7.60 8.17
N TRP A 176 -20.46 -8.93 8.19
CA TRP A 176 -20.57 -9.78 7.00
C TRP A 176 -21.03 -11.18 7.43
N LYS A 177 -21.76 -11.88 6.55
CA LYS A 177 -22.19 -13.28 6.77
C LYS A 177 -21.17 -14.28 6.23
N GLU A 178 -20.72 -14.07 4.99
CA GLU A 178 -19.65 -14.84 4.36
C GLU A 178 -18.51 -13.89 3.94
N TRP A 179 -17.33 -14.05 4.55
CA TRP A 179 -16.23 -13.08 4.41
C TRP A 179 -15.73 -12.96 2.96
N TYR A 180 -15.65 -14.06 2.22
CA TYR A 180 -15.13 -14.08 0.87
C TYR A 180 -16.13 -13.50 -0.13
N ARG A 181 -17.44 -13.73 0.06
CA ARG A 181 -18.51 -13.12 -0.74
C ARG A 181 -18.52 -11.61 -0.52
N HIS A 182 -18.41 -11.19 0.74
CA HIS A 182 -18.34 -9.77 1.12
C HIS A 182 -17.13 -9.07 0.47
N LEU A 183 -15.95 -9.70 0.55
CA LEU A 183 -14.74 -9.20 -0.10
C LEU A 183 -14.88 -9.19 -1.63
N LEU A 184 -15.43 -10.25 -2.24
CA LEU A 184 -15.71 -10.30 -3.68
C LEU A 184 -16.63 -9.17 -4.14
N LEU A 185 -17.70 -8.87 -3.39
CA LEU A 185 -18.60 -7.77 -3.69
C LEU A 185 -17.85 -6.43 -3.68
N HIS A 186 -17.01 -6.20 -2.67
CA HIS A 186 -16.17 -5.00 -2.60
C HIS A 186 -15.27 -4.86 -3.83
N GLU A 187 -14.52 -5.92 -4.17
CA GLU A 187 -13.61 -5.90 -5.32
C GLU A 187 -14.35 -5.77 -6.66
N LEU A 188 -15.48 -6.46 -6.82
CA LEU A 188 -16.30 -6.35 -8.03
C LEU A 188 -16.91 -4.94 -8.15
N ALA A 189 -17.33 -4.32 -7.06
CA ALA A 189 -17.83 -2.94 -7.09
C ALA A 189 -16.78 -1.97 -7.64
N HIS A 190 -15.48 -2.17 -7.35
CA HIS A 190 -14.40 -1.42 -8.01
C HIS A 190 -14.41 -1.65 -9.52
N VAL A 191 -14.57 -2.87 -10.03
CA VAL A 191 -14.67 -3.12 -11.48
C VAL A 191 -15.87 -2.40 -12.10
N PHE A 192 -17.05 -2.52 -11.49
CA PHE A 192 -18.30 -1.91 -11.97
C PHE A 192 -18.32 -0.38 -11.82
N HIS A 193 -17.44 0.18 -11.00
CA HIS A 193 -17.20 1.61 -10.92
C HIS A 193 -16.14 2.07 -11.93
N LEU A 194 -14.97 1.44 -11.94
CA LEU A 194 -13.77 1.92 -12.61
C LEU A 194 -13.78 1.64 -14.12
N ASP A 195 -14.45 0.57 -14.58
CA ASP A 195 -14.48 0.21 -16.00
C ASP A 195 -15.39 1.11 -16.84
N ILE A 196 -16.31 1.85 -16.22
CA ILE A 196 -17.26 2.71 -16.92
C ILE A 196 -16.53 3.72 -17.79
N VAL A 197 -16.84 3.69 -19.08
CA VAL A 197 -16.31 4.64 -20.07
C VAL A 197 -17.38 4.93 -21.13
N SER A 198 -17.54 6.19 -21.48
CA SER A 198 -18.46 6.59 -22.56
C SER A 198 -17.95 7.86 -23.26
N GLY A 199 -18.61 8.27 -24.35
CA GLY A 199 -18.29 9.52 -25.05
C GLY A 199 -16.84 9.62 -25.55
N GLY A 200 -16.20 10.77 -25.29
CA GLY A 200 -14.82 11.05 -25.72
C GLY A 200 -13.77 10.07 -25.17
N PRO A 201 -13.75 9.80 -23.85
CA PRO A 201 -12.88 8.78 -23.28
C PRO A 201 -13.06 7.39 -23.89
N ALA A 202 -14.27 6.99 -24.27
CA ALA A 202 -14.48 5.68 -24.92
C ALA A 202 -13.82 5.61 -26.30
N LEU A 203 -13.80 6.72 -27.05
CA LEU A 203 -13.02 6.82 -28.29
C LEU A 203 -11.52 6.68 -28.01
N LEU A 204 -11.01 7.33 -26.95
CA LEU A 204 -9.60 7.22 -26.58
C LEU A 204 -9.24 5.80 -26.15
N ARG A 205 -10.10 5.12 -25.36
CA ARG A 205 -9.89 3.70 -24.98
C ARG A 205 -9.93 2.78 -26.20
N ARG A 206 -10.79 3.06 -27.18
CA ARG A 206 -10.81 2.30 -28.45
C ARG A 206 -9.53 2.49 -29.27
N ILE A 207 -8.93 3.68 -29.23
CA ILE A 207 -7.69 3.98 -29.95
C ILE A 207 -6.50 3.39 -29.21
N PHE A 208 -6.27 3.78 -27.95
CA PHE A 208 -5.07 3.49 -27.17
C PHE A 208 -5.16 2.23 -26.31
N GLY A 209 -6.33 1.59 -26.24
CA GLY A 209 -6.57 0.40 -25.43
C GLY A 209 -6.86 0.70 -23.96
N ASN A 210 -6.67 -0.31 -23.12
CA ASN A 210 -7.16 -0.36 -21.73
C ASN A 210 -6.25 0.36 -20.73
N VAL A 211 -6.11 1.65 -20.97
CA VAL A 211 -5.30 2.57 -20.17
C VAL A 211 -6.07 3.85 -19.87
N ILE A 212 -7.26 4.00 -20.45
CA ILE A 212 -8.15 5.13 -20.27
C ILE A 212 -9.26 4.72 -19.30
N TYR A 213 -9.10 5.06 -18.02
CA TYR A 213 -10.08 4.78 -16.96
C TYR A 213 -10.51 6.09 -16.28
N PRO A 214 -11.53 6.79 -16.81
CA PRO A 214 -11.94 8.08 -16.26
C PRO A 214 -12.33 8.00 -14.78
N ASN A 215 -12.97 6.91 -14.39
CA ASN A 215 -13.42 6.67 -13.02
C ASN A 215 -12.27 6.30 -12.06
N ALA A 216 -11.15 5.77 -12.55
CA ALA A 216 -9.93 5.60 -11.74
C ALA A 216 -9.28 6.94 -11.34
N CYS A 217 -9.69 8.05 -11.95
CA CYS A 217 -9.23 9.39 -11.59
C CYS A 217 -10.17 10.10 -10.60
N ALA A 218 -11.15 9.38 -10.03
CA ALA A 218 -12.00 9.89 -8.97
C ALA A 218 -11.21 10.01 -7.65
N PRO A 219 -11.67 10.85 -6.69
CA PRO A 219 -11.05 10.87 -5.37
C PRO A 219 -11.21 9.51 -4.66
N PRO A 220 -10.18 9.00 -3.95
CA PRO A 220 -10.27 7.79 -3.11
C PRO A 220 -11.51 7.71 -2.23
N LEU A 221 -11.95 8.83 -1.64
CA LEU A 221 -13.21 8.94 -0.90
C LEU A 221 -14.41 8.33 -1.66
N TYR A 222 -14.53 8.61 -2.95
CA TYR A 222 -15.64 8.11 -3.76
C TYR A 222 -15.39 6.67 -4.24
N ILE A 223 -14.15 6.33 -4.60
CA ILE A 223 -13.78 4.97 -5.06
C ILE A 223 -14.08 3.95 -3.95
N GLU A 224 -13.51 4.16 -2.76
CA GLU A 224 -13.73 3.27 -1.61
C GLU A 224 -15.14 3.43 -1.03
N GLY A 225 -15.68 4.66 -1.05
CA GLY A 225 -17.05 4.93 -0.64
C GLY A 225 -18.07 4.14 -1.48
N PHE A 226 -17.88 4.04 -2.80
CA PHE A 226 -18.79 3.33 -3.68
C PHE A 226 -18.77 1.83 -3.40
N ALA A 227 -17.57 1.25 -3.23
CA ALA A 227 -17.43 -0.16 -2.87
C ALA A 227 -18.07 -0.47 -1.52
N THR A 228 -17.79 0.34 -0.50
CA THR A 228 -18.38 0.18 0.85
C THR A 228 -19.87 0.49 0.93
N TYR A 229 -20.40 1.38 0.08
CA TYR A 229 -21.84 1.59 -0.06
C TYR A 229 -22.52 0.38 -0.73
N SER A 230 -21.87 -0.22 -1.73
CA SER A 230 -22.37 -1.45 -2.36
C SER A 230 -22.43 -2.63 -1.39
N GLU A 231 -21.45 -2.76 -0.48
CA GLU A 231 -21.48 -3.73 0.62
C GLU A 231 -22.80 -3.59 1.41
N THR A 232 -23.17 -2.35 1.75
CA THR A 232 -24.34 -2.07 2.57
C THR A 232 -25.66 -2.29 1.88
N VAL A 233 -25.79 -1.91 0.61
CA VAL A 233 -27.04 -2.07 -0.12
C VAL A 233 -27.24 -3.50 -0.63
N LEU A 234 -26.17 -4.16 -1.09
CA LEU A 234 -26.28 -5.44 -1.80
C LEU A 234 -26.02 -6.67 -0.92
N ASP A 235 -25.27 -6.53 0.18
CA ASP A 235 -25.03 -7.63 1.13
C ASP A 235 -26.08 -7.63 2.25
N ALA A 236 -27.36 -7.49 1.90
CA ALA A 236 -28.48 -7.55 2.84
C ALA A 236 -28.40 -6.59 4.05
N GLY A 237 -27.72 -5.46 3.93
CA GLY A 237 -27.50 -4.53 5.03
C GLY A 237 -26.33 -4.87 5.96
N TYR A 238 -25.46 -5.82 5.61
CA TYR A 238 -24.14 -5.98 6.20
C TYR A 238 -23.17 -4.90 5.67
N GLY A 239 -21.87 -5.01 5.94
CA GLY A 239 -20.85 -4.07 5.46
C GLY A 239 -20.64 -2.84 6.30
N ARG A 240 -19.68 -2.02 5.85
CA ARG A 240 -19.18 -0.92 6.66
C ARG A 240 -20.20 0.18 6.90
N GLY A 241 -21.17 0.42 5.99
CA GLY A 241 -22.21 1.43 6.20
C GLY A 241 -23.16 1.13 7.36
N SER A 242 -23.44 -0.14 7.62
CA SER A 242 -24.27 -0.60 8.75
C SER A 242 -23.48 -0.96 10.01
N SER A 243 -22.16 -0.77 9.98
CA SER A 243 -21.29 -1.18 11.08
C SER A 243 -21.31 -0.14 12.21
N PRO A 244 -21.57 -0.55 13.47
CA PRO A 244 -21.38 0.32 14.64
C PRO A 244 -19.99 0.96 14.70
N PHE A 245 -19.00 0.32 14.11
CA PHE A 245 -17.64 0.85 14.00
C PHE A 245 -17.54 2.15 13.20
N THR A 246 -18.24 2.23 12.06
CA THR A 246 -18.25 3.43 11.21
C THR A 246 -18.92 4.58 11.94
N GLU A 247 -20.05 4.30 12.58
CA GLU A 247 -20.79 5.28 13.38
C GLU A 247 -19.91 5.83 14.52
N MET A 248 -19.23 4.97 15.27
CA MET A 248 -18.28 5.36 16.32
C MET A 248 -17.20 6.33 15.81
N TYR A 249 -16.59 6.05 14.66
CA TYR A 249 -15.52 6.88 14.08
C TYR A 249 -16.02 8.29 13.74
N ILE A 250 -17.18 8.37 13.08
CA ILE A 250 -17.80 9.63 12.65
C ILE A 250 -18.22 10.45 13.87
N LYS A 251 -18.90 9.82 14.83
CA LYS A 251 -19.35 10.46 16.07
C LYS A 251 -18.18 11.00 16.89
N THR A 252 -17.15 10.17 17.13
CA THR A 252 -15.96 10.60 17.89
C THR A 252 -15.24 11.76 17.22
N ALA A 253 -15.10 11.72 15.88
CA ALA A 253 -14.45 12.81 15.15
C ALA A 253 -15.23 14.13 15.27
N TYR A 254 -16.57 14.07 15.28
CA TYR A 254 -17.42 15.24 15.48
C TYR A 254 -17.35 15.76 16.93
N LEU A 255 -17.59 14.88 17.92
CA LEU A 255 -17.63 15.22 19.35
C LEU A 255 -16.31 15.82 19.86
N GLU A 256 -15.16 15.33 19.36
CA GLU A 256 -13.84 15.87 19.73
C GLU A 256 -13.43 17.10 18.88
N GLY A 257 -14.29 17.59 17.99
CA GLY A 257 -14.02 18.77 17.14
C GLY A 257 -12.90 18.55 16.12
N ARG A 258 -12.67 17.30 15.71
CA ARG A 258 -11.60 16.88 14.78
C ARG A 258 -12.15 16.18 13.54
N PHE A 259 -13.32 16.59 13.08
CA PHE A 259 -13.93 16.06 11.86
C PHE A 259 -13.00 16.29 10.66
N PRO A 260 -12.69 15.26 9.85
CA PRO A 260 -11.76 15.40 8.75
C PRO A 260 -12.38 16.24 7.63
N SER A 261 -11.59 17.17 7.08
CA SER A 261 -12.01 17.99 5.97
C SER A 261 -12.00 17.19 4.65
N LEU A 262 -12.87 17.56 3.71
CA LEU A 262 -13.01 16.85 2.43
C LEU A 262 -11.68 16.64 1.69
N ASP A 263 -10.78 17.62 1.71
CA ASP A 263 -9.47 17.53 1.06
C ASP A 263 -8.58 16.42 1.66
N ARG A 264 -8.71 16.14 2.95
CA ARG A 264 -7.95 15.08 3.62
C ARG A 264 -8.56 13.70 3.39
N VAL A 265 -9.88 13.58 3.36
CA VAL A 265 -10.53 12.28 3.10
C VAL A 265 -10.45 11.91 1.62
N ALA A 266 -10.42 12.92 0.74
CA ALA A 266 -10.23 12.75 -0.70
C ALA A 266 -8.79 12.40 -1.10
N ASN A 267 -7.82 12.34 -0.18
CA ASN A 267 -6.42 12.07 -0.48
C ASN A 267 -5.81 11.11 0.56
N SER A 268 -4.71 10.44 0.21
CA SER A 268 -3.96 9.65 1.18
C SER A 268 -3.22 10.55 2.17
N THR A 269 -3.55 10.43 3.45
CA THR A 269 -2.93 11.22 4.54
C THR A 269 -2.40 10.30 5.63
N VAL A 270 -1.37 10.75 6.34
CA VAL A 270 -0.91 10.02 7.52
C VAL A 270 -1.79 10.29 8.73
N LEU A 271 -2.48 11.44 8.77
CA LEU A 271 -3.36 11.84 9.87
C LEU A 271 -4.48 10.84 10.10
N TRP A 272 -4.81 10.57 11.37
CA TRP A 272 -5.91 9.68 11.73
C TRP A 272 -7.26 10.16 11.13
N PRO A 273 -8.13 9.28 10.61
CA PRO A 273 -8.04 7.81 10.59
C PRO A 273 -7.24 7.21 9.40
N SER A 274 -6.43 8.04 8.73
CA SER A 274 -5.49 7.67 7.67
C SER A 274 -6.17 6.84 6.58
N GLU A 275 -5.65 5.65 6.27
CA GLU A 275 -6.16 4.74 5.23
C GLU A 275 -7.62 4.31 5.44
N GLN A 276 -8.18 4.43 6.65
CA GLN A 276 -9.60 4.07 6.91
C GLN A 276 -10.57 5.20 6.54
N ALA A 277 -10.09 6.44 6.37
CA ALA A 277 -10.96 7.59 6.12
C ALA A 277 -11.82 7.44 4.85
N PRO A 278 -11.26 7.05 3.68
CA PRO A 278 -12.04 6.89 2.46
C PRO A 278 -13.15 5.84 2.56
N TYR A 279 -12.96 4.78 3.35
CA TYR A 279 -13.94 3.71 3.55
C TYR A 279 -15.08 4.18 4.46
N LEU A 280 -14.75 4.63 5.68
CA LEU A 280 -15.75 4.90 6.72
C LEU A 280 -16.52 6.20 6.47
N PHE A 281 -15.81 7.26 6.11
CA PHE A 281 -16.46 8.54 5.80
C PHE A 281 -17.03 8.53 4.37
N GLY A 282 -16.46 7.72 3.46
CA GLY A 282 -17.00 7.51 2.12
C GLY A 282 -18.39 6.90 2.14
N VAL A 283 -18.57 5.74 2.79
CA VAL A 283 -19.88 5.08 2.85
C VAL A 283 -20.94 5.97 3.49
N SER A 284 -20.62 6.62 4.62
CA SER A 284 -21.61 7.46 5.32
C SER A 284 -21.97 8.72 4.52
N PHE A 285 -21.01 9.32 3.81
CA PHE A 285 -21.30 10.45 2.95
C PHE A 285 -22.12 10.04 1.71
N LEU A 286 -21.86 8.88 1.11
CA LEU A 286 -22.65 8.35 0.00
C LEU A 286 -24.05 7.93 0.43
N ASP A 287 -24.20 7.35 1.61
CA ASP A 287 -25.49 7.04 2.23
C ASP A 287 -26.33 8.31 2.45
N TYR A 288 -25.72 9.39 2.95
CA TYR A 288 -26.37 10.69 3.03
C TYR A 288 -26.80 11.23 1.65
N LEU A 289 -25.95 11.10 0.62
CA LEU A 289 -26.31 11.52 -0.74
C LEU A 289 -27.48 10.70 -1.29
N SER A 290 -27.48 9.38 -1.06
CA SER A 290 -28.53 8.46 -1.48
C SER A 290 -29.85 8.76 -0.76
N SER A 291 -29.81 8.92 0.56
CA SER A 291 -30.98 9.25 1.38
C SER A 291 -31.60 10.60 1.02
N ARG A 292 -30.77 11.60 0.68
CA ARG A 292 -31.25 12.97 0.39
C ARG A 292 -31.65 13.21 -1.07
N TYR A 293 -30.95 12.60 -2.02
CA TYR A 293 -31.13 12.84 -3.46
C TYR A 293 -31.66 11.63 -4.24
N GLY A 294 -31.75 10.46 -3.60
CA GLY A 294 -32.11 9.18 -4.20
C GLY A 294 -30.89 8.41 -4.72
N GLU A 295 -30.92 7.08 -4.55
CA GLU A 295 -29.86 6.18 -5.04
C GLU A 295 -29.65 6.30 -6.56
N GLU A 296 -30.73 6.49 -7.32
CA GLU A 296 -30.68 6.70 -8.77
C GLU A 296 -29.71 7.84 -9.17
N ARG A 297 -29.57 8.88 -8.35
CA ARG A 297 -28.63 9.99 -8.62
C ARG A 297 -27.19 9.58 -8.42
N LEU A 298 -26.91 8.73 -7.45
CA LEU A 298 -25.57 8.17 -7.21
C LEU A 298 -25.15 7.29 -8.39
N LEU A 299 -26.04 6.41 -8.86
CA LEU A 299 -25.81 5.55 -10.02
C LEU A 299 -25.71 6.37 -11.32
N GLU A 300 -26.57 7.37 -11.51
CA GLU A 300 -26.49 8.33 -12.63
C GLU A 300 -25.13 9.04 -12.64
N PHE A 301 -24.62 9.42 -11.48
CA PHE A 301 -23.31 10.05 -11.35
C PHE A 301 -22.18 9.10 -11.76
N ASN A 302 -22.21 7.87 -11.26
CA ASN A 302 -21.23 6.82 -11.59
C ASN A 302 -21.13 6.56 -13.12
N LEU A 303 -22.28 6.55 -13.81
CA LEU A 303 -22.34 6.36 -15.26
C LEU A 303 -21.86 7.62 -16.02
N ARG A 304 -22.32 8.80 -15.61
CA ARG A 304 -22.02 10.06 -16.30
C ARG A 304 -20.55 10.43 -16.21
N SER A 305 -19.89 10.13 -15.11
CA SER A 305 -18.49 10.47 -14.91
C SER A 305 -17.56 9.81 -15.93
N GLY A 306 -17.89 8.62 -16.42
CA GLY A 306 -17.14 7.91 -17.46
C GLY A 306 -17.11 8.63 -18.82
N SER A 307 -17.94 9.67 -19.01
CA SER A 307 -17.96 10.50 -20.22
C SER A 307 -17.03 11.71 -20.18
N PHE A 308 -16.44 12.01 -19.01
CA PHE A 308 -15.62 13.20 -18.79
C PHE A 308 -14.12 12.90 -18.90
N PRO A 309 -13.29 13.90 -19.27
CA PRO A 309 -11.85 13.76 -19.21
C PRO A 309 -11.35 13.39 -17.80
N MET A 310 -10.22 12.69 -17.74
CA MET A 310 -9.55 12.31 -16.49
C MET A 310 -9.36 13.51 -15.56
N TYR A 311 -9.49 13.27 -14.26
CA TYR A 311 -9.37 14.26 -13.18
C TYR A 311 -10.39 15.41 -13.19
N THR A 312 -11.41 15.38 -14.06
CA THR A 312 -12.47 16.41 -14.11
C THR A 312 -13.77 16.03 -13.38
N TRP A 313 -13.72 15.02 -12.51
CA TRP A 313 -14.82 14.41 -11.76
C TRP A 313 -15.76 15.39 -11.03
N GLY A 314 -15.24 16.53 -10.56
CA GLY A 314 -16.05 17.56 -9.90
C GLY A 314 -17.11 18.20 -10.82
N ILE A 315 -16.93 18.14 -12.15
CA ILE A 315 -17.87 18.68 -13.14
C ILE A 315 -19.13 17.80 -13.24
N PRO A 316 -19.06 16.49 -13.55
CA PRO A 316 -20.24 15.63 -13.55
C PRO A 316 -20.93 15.62 -12.19
N PHE A 317 -20.19 15.67 -11.08
CA PHE A 317 -20.77 15.72 -9.73
C PHE A 317 -21.71 16.92 -9.58
N LYS A 318 -21.21 18.11 -9.92
CA LYS A 318 -22.01 19.35 -9.86
C LYS A 318 -23.21 19.31 -10.81
N ARG A 319 -23.11 18.63 -11.96
CA ARG A 319 -24.22 18.52 -12.92
C ARG A 319 -25.33 17.60 -12.42
N VAL A 320 -24.99 16.54 -11.69
CA VAL A 320 -25.97 15.58 -11.16
C VAL A 320 -26.62 16.09 -9.88
N TYR A 321 -25.82 16.52 -8.90
CA TYR A 321 -26.33 16.98 -7.61
C TYR A 321 -26.66 18.47 -7.53
N GLY A 322 -26.38 19.24 -8.60
CA GLY A 322 -26.60 20.69 -8.65
C GLY A 322 -25.65 21.53 -7.77
N ARG A 323 -24.86 20.89 -6.89
CA ARG A 323 -23.95 21.52 -5.92
C ARG A 323 -22.56 20.92 -6.02
N ARG A 324 -21.55 21.68 -5.58
CA ARG A 324 -20.16 21.16 -5.50
C ARG A 324 -20.04 20.22 -4.30
N MET A 325 -19.19 19.19 -4.43
CA MET A 325 -18.91 18.20 -3.38
C MET A 325 -18.63 18.84 -2.02
N GLY A 326 -17.73 19.83 -1.95
CA GLY A 326 -17.39 20.51 -0.69
C GLY A 326 -18.54 21.23 0.00
N ARG A 327 -19.61 21.60 -0.72
CA ARG A 327 -20.82 22.14 -0.08
C ARG A 327 -21.67 21.03 0.53
N LEU A 328 -21.86 19.93 -0.21
CA LEU A 328 -22.62 18.78 0.29
C LEU A 328 -21.93 18.08 1.46
N TRP A 329 -20.60 18.04 1.46
CA TRP A 329 -19.80 17.56 2.59
C TRP A 329 -20.08 18.34 3.87
N LYS A 330 -20.11 19.68 3.79
CA LYS A 330 -20.45 20.52 4.95
C LYS A 330 -21.89 20.34 5.41
N GLU A 331 -22.83 20.27 4.47
CA GLU A 331 -24.24 20.02 4.80
C GLU A 331 -24.44 18.64 5.47
N TRP A 332 -23.62 17.65 5.11
CA TRP A 332 -23.57 16.34 5.76
C TRP A 332 -22.91 16.39 7.15
N GLU A 333 -21.78 17.07 7.30
CA GLU A 333 -21.15 17.31 8.61
C GLU A 333 -22.12 18.00 9.58
N GLU A 334 -22.90 18.96 9.10
CA GLU A 334 -23.96 19.62 9.86
C GLU A 334 -25.10 18.66 10.25
N SER A 335 -25.49 17.72 9.38
CA SER A 335 -26.53 16.74 9.71
C SER A 335 -26.05 15.73 10.76
N VAL A 336 -24.80 15.27 10.68
CA VAL A 336 -24.18 14.43 11.71
C VAL A 336 -24.24 15.11 13.08
N GLY A 337 -23.99 16.42 13.12
CA GLY A 337 -24.12 17.20 14.35
C GLY A 337 -25.53 17.26 14.93
N GLN A 338 -26.55 17.35 14.08
CA GLN A 338 -27.95 17.38 14.52
C GLN A 338 -28.38 16.05 15.13
N ASP A 339 -27.96 14.93 14.55
CA ASP A 339 -28.25 13.58 15.05
C ASP A 339 -27.56 13.30 16.40
N LEU A 340 -26.50 14.05 16.72
CA LEU A 340 -25.73 13.92 17.95
C LEU A 340 -26.24 14.74 19.15
N VAL A 341 -27.15 15.71 18.93
CA VAL A 341 -27.71 16.56 20.01
C VAL A 341 -28.45 15.73 21.07
N GLU A 342 -28.98 14.56 20.71
CA GLU A 342 -29.60 13.62 21.65
C GLU A 342 -28.57 12.79 22.44
N TYR A 343 -27.36 12.60 21.91
CA TYR A 343 -26.31 11.73 22.45
C TYR A 343 -25.39 12.44 23.48
N GLU A 344 -25.24 13.76 23.38
CA GLU A 344 -24.44 14.60 24.31
C GLU A 344 -24.90 14.51 25.78
N ASN A 345 -26.11 14.00 26.05
CA ASN A 345 -26.62 13.80 27.40
C ASN A 345 -26.14 12.50 28.07
N SER A 346 -25.30 11.70 27.41
CA SER A 346 -24.70 10.51 28.02
C SER A 346 -23.44 10.88 28.82
N GLN A 347 -23.45 10.62 30.13
CA GLN A 347 -22.28 10.84 30.99
C GLN A 347 -21.38 9.60 30.97
N ASP A 348 -20.08 9.81 30.76
CA ASP A 348 -19.06 8.79 30.96
C ASP A 348 -19.12 8.29 32.40
N THR A 349 -19.41 7.00 32.55
CA THR A 349 -19.57 6.37 33.88
C THR A 349 -18.28 5.75 34.42
N LEU A 350 -17.24 5.67 33.58
CA LEU A 350 -15.91 5.18 33.92
C LEU A 350 -14.85 6.18 33.46
N PHE A 351 -13.99 6.60 34.38
CA PHE A 351 -12.86 7.48 34.07
C PHE A 351 -11.60 6.65 33.80
N PHE A 352 -11.17 6.64 32.55
CA PHE A 352 -9.96 5.95 32.12
C PHE A 352 -8.70 6.81 32.27
N LYS A 353 -7.64 6.22 32.81
CA LYS A 353 -6.33 6.88 32.91
C LYS A 353 -5.42 6.42 31.78
N PRO A 354 -4.86 7.32 30.95
CA PRO A 354 -3.90 6.97 29.92
C PRO A 354 -2.68 6.24 30.49
N VAL A 355 -2.29 5.17 29.80
CA VAL A 355 -1.07 4.38 30.04
C VAL A 355 -0.05 4.66 28.94
N SER A 356 -0.47 4.68 27.67
CA SER A 356 0.41 4.99 26.56
C SER A 356 0.68 6.49 26.45
N SER A 357 1.91 6.85 26.09
CA SER A 357 2.36 8.22 25.85
C SER A 357 1.81 8.86 24.56
N PHE A 358 1.15 8.08 23.70
CA PHE A 358 0.58 8.51 22.42
C PHE A 358 -0.77 7.86 22.14
N ALA A 359 -1.49 8.42 21.16
CA ALA A 359 -2.61 7.81 20.46
C ALA A 359 -2.21 7.47 19.00
N GLY A 360 -2.83 6.44 18.43
CA GLY A 360 -2.58 5.98 17.06
C GLY A 360 -2.97 4.52 16.87
N TYR A 361 -2.08 3.70 16.33
CA TYR A 361 -2.32 2.27 16.20
C TYR A 361 -1.91 1.55 17.48
N VAL A 362 -2.82 0.76 18.05
CA VAL A 362 -2.53 -0.18 19.14
C VAL A 362 -2.89 -1.58 18.65
N TYR A 363 -1.87 -2.42 18.50
CA TYR A 363 -1.96 -3.76 17.91
C TYR A 363 -2.33 -4.82 18.94
N SER A 364 -1.83 -4.70 20.16
CA SER A 364 -2.16 -5.61 21.27
C SER A 364 -1.71 -5.01 22.61
N LEU A 365 -2.29 -5.51 23.70
CA LEU A 365 -1.95 -5.16 25.07
C LEU A 365 -2.14 -6.36 26.00
N CYS A 366 -1.41 -6.37 27.11
CA CYS A 366 -1.63 -7.28 28.24
C CYS A 366 -1.13 -6.67 29.55
N ILE A 367 -1.58 -7.25 30.67
CA ILE A 367 -1.15 -6.90 32.02
C ILE A 367 -0.59 -8.15 32.69
N ASP A 368 0.47 -7.99 33.48
CA ASP A 368 1.04 -9.12 34.22
C ASP A 368 0.15 -9.53 35.40
N HIS A 369 0.34 -10.75 35.90
CA HIS A 369 -0.46 -11.29 37.00
C HIS A 369 -0.46 -10.36 38.23
N SER A 370 0.68 -9.71 38.52
CA SER A 370 0.82 -8.79 39.66
C SER A 370 0.17 -7.42 39.47
N GLY A 371 -0.28 -7.07 38.25
CA GLY A 371 -0.80 -5.75 37.90
C GLY A 371 0.23 -4.62 38.04
N ARG A 372 1.52 -4.95 38.00
CA ARG A 372 2.62 -3.97 38.07
C ARG A 372 3.09 -3.54 36.69
N LYS A 373 3.04 -4.43 35.69
CA LYS A 373 3.54 -4.20 34.35
C LYS A 373 2.42 -4.32 33.34
N ILE A 374 2.30 -3.33 32.48
CA ILE A 374 1.43 -3.35 31.31
C ILE A 374 2.34 -3.39 30.10
N ALA A 375 2.20 -4.39 29.23
CA ALA A 375 2.87 -4.43 27.94
C ALA A 375 1.87 -4.06 26.86
N TYR A 376 2.31 -3.25 25.90
CA TYR A 376 1.51 -2.98 24.72
C TYR A 376 2.40 -2.74 23.50
N SER A 377 1.84 -3.03 22.34
CA SER A 377 2.47 -2.86 21.05
C SER A 377 1.65 -1.85 20.25
N GLY A 378 2.31 -0.81 19.74
CA GLY A 378 1.62 0.24 19.01
C GLY A 378 2.56 1.19 18.29
N ARG A 379 2.00 2.00 17.38
CA ARG A 379 2.70 3.08 16.71
C ARG A 379 1.90 4.38 16.76
N PRO A 380 2.51 5.52 17.11
CA PRO A 380 1.87 6.81 16.91
C PRO A 380 1.68 7.04 15.42
N VAL A 381 0.66 7.81 15.06
CA VAL A 381 0.28 8.10 13.67
C VAL A 381 1.47 8.54 12.80
N ASP A 382 2.38 9.30 13.38
CA ASP A 382 3.53 9.91 12.73
C ASP A 382 4.90 9.37 13.19
N GLY A 383 4.96 8.16 13.76
CA GLY A 383 6.22 7.58 14.23
C GLY A 383 6.31 6.05 14.20
N LEU A 384 7.53 5.55 14.42
CA LEU A 384 7.88 4.13 14.25
C LEU A 384 7.28 3.18 15.30
N GLY A 385 6.86 3.69 16.46
CA GLY A 385 6.31 2.84 17.50
C GLY A 385 7.22 1.69 17.95
N GLY A 386 6.60 0.66 18.52
CA GLY A 386 7.26 -0.57 18.94
C GLY A 386 6.52 -1.27 20.08
N LEU A 387 7.26 -2.11 20.79
CA LEU A 387 6.82 -2.79 21.99
C LEU A 387 7.23 -1.99 23.23
N TYR A 388 6.26 -1.67 24.08
CA TYR A 388 6.43 -0.86 25.29
C TYR A 388 6.05 -1.65 26.54
N ILE A 389 6.71 -1.34 27.66
CA ILE A 389 6.31 -1.78 28.99
C ILE A 389 6.14 -0.55 29.88
N TYR A 390 4.98 -0.44 30.50
CA TYR A 390 4.65 0.57 31.50
C TYR A 390 4.64 -0.05 32.89
N ASP A 391 5.35 0.57 33.84
CA ASP A 391 5.31 0.18 35.26
C ASP A 391 4.30 1.06 36.01
N THR A 392 3.26 0.43 36.58
CA THR A 392 2.12 1.10 37.21
C THR A 392 2.47 1.81 38.52
N VAL A 393 3.59 1.46 39.16
CA VAL A 393 4.05 2.06 40.42
C VAL A 393 4.87 3.32 40.15
N THR A 394 5.85 3.21 39.26
CA THR A 394 6.74 4.33 38.88
C THR A 394 6.09 5.28 37.88
N LYS A 395 5.01 4.84 37.21
CA LYS A 395 4.32 5.54 36.11
C LYS A 395 5.26 5.87 34.95
N LYS A 396 6.24 5.00 34.71
CA LYS A 396 7.22 5.15 33.64
C LYS A 396 6.96 4.13 32.55
N GLU A 397 6.95 4.63 31.33
CA GLU A 397 6.91 3.86 30.10
C GLU A 397 8.34 3.62 29.59
N ARG A 398 8.62 2.42 29.08
CA ARG A 398 9.88 2.05 28.46
C ARG A 398 9.63 1.32 27.14
N CYS A 399 10.18 1.84 26.05
CA CYS A 399 10.26 1.12 24.79
C CYS A 399 11.27 -0.04 24.92
N VAL A 400 10.78 -1.29 24.82
CA VAL A 400 11.60 -2.50 24.89
C VAL A 400 12.27 -2.78 23.55
N LYS A 401 11.51 -2.66 22.45
CA LYS A 401 11.99 -2.92 21.09
C LYS A 401 11.25 -2.05 20.08
N LYS A 402 11.97 -1.11 19.47
CA LYS A 402 11.42 -0.15 18.49
C LYS A 402 11.10 -0.86 17.16
N GLY A 403 9.95 -0.56 16.57
CA GLY A 403 9.49 -1.17 15.31
C GLY A 403 9.07 -2.65 15.41
N LEU A 404 8.93 -3.20 16.62
CA LEU A 404 8.29 -4.50 16.82
C LEU A 404 6.77 -4.29 17.02
N TYR A 405 5.97 -4.74 16.05
CA TYR A 405 4.52 -4.72 16.12
C TYR A 405 3.98 -6.12 16.48
N ALA A 406 3.93 -6.38 17.78
CA ALA A 406 3.45 -7.64 18.34
C ALA A 406 1.91 -7.70 18.39
N TRP A 407 1.35 -8.85 18.01
CA TRP A 407 -0.07 -9.22 18.21
C TRP A 407 -0.21 -10.28 19.32
N GLY A 408 -1.40 -10.36 19.93
CA GLY A 408 -1.69 -11.36 20.97
C GLY A 408 -0.68 -11.37 22.12
N LEU A 409 -0.46 -10.25 22.81
CA LEU A 409 0.52 -10.20 23.89
C LEU A 409 0.05 -11.00 25.12
N SER A 410 0.97 -11.76 25.73
CA SER A 410 0.73 -12.43 27.02
C SER A 410 2.02 -12.51 27.84
N PHE A 411 1.93 -12.20 29.15
CA PHE A 411 3.05 -12.37 30.08
C PHE A 411 3.12 -13.82 30.58
N SER A 412 4.31 -14.28 30.94
CA SER A 412 4.44 -15.38 31.90
C SER A 412 3.99 -14.95 33.29
N ASN A 413 3.59 -15.90 34.14
CA ASN A 413 3.14 -15.69 35.52
C ASN A 413 4.22 -14.99 36.37
N ASP A 414 5.50 -15.28 36.10
CA ASP A 414 6.63 -14.62 36.76
C ASP A 414 6.94 -13.20 36.22
N GLY A 415 6.28 -12.78 35.14
CA GLY A 415 6.42 -11.47 34.52
C GLY A 415 7.82 -11.20 33.92
N LYS A 416 8.62 -12.25 33.65
CA LYS A 416 9.96 -12.14 33.04
C LYS A 416 9.96 -12.39 31.54
N ARG A 417 8.99 -13.13 31.02
CA ARG A 417 8.85 -13.46 29.61
C ARG A 417 7.57 -12.85 29.03
N LEU A 418 7.60 -12.60 27.73
CA LEU A 418 6.47 -12.08 26.97
C LEU A 418 6.30 -12.92 25.71
N TYR A 419 5.11 -13.48 25.51
CA TYR A 419 4.72 -14.22 24.33
C TYR A 419 3.92 -13.32 23.40
N TYR A 420 4.10 -13.48 22.10
CA TYR A 420 3.38 -12.71 21.09
C TYR A 420 3.46 -13.33 19.70
N ILE A 421 2.55 -12.92 18.83
CA ILE A 421 2.55 -13.22 17.40
C ILE A 421 3.25 -12.09 16.64
N ARG A 422 4.07 -12.46 15.66
CA ARG A 422 4.51 -11.53 14.61
C ARG A 422 4.61 -12.22 13.25
N PRO A 423 4.43 -11.48 12.14
CA PRO A 423 4.65 -12.00 10.81
C PRO A 423 6.15 -12.15 10.52
N ASP A 424 6.53 -13.27 9.90
CA ASP A 424 7.88 -13.55 9.40
C ASP A 424 7.82 -13.94 7.93
N ILE A 425 8.91 -13.69 7.20
CA ILE A 425 9.02 -14.02 5.78
C ILE A 425 9.62 -15.41 5.63
N TYR A 426 8.89 -16.31 4.97
CA TYR A 426 9.29 -17.68 4.67
C TYR A 426 9.47 -17.86 3.16
N ARG A 427 10.62 -18.44 2.76
CA ARG A 427 11.00 -18.67 1.35
C ARG A 427 10.84 -17.44 0.42
N ASN A 428 10.93 -16.22 0.97
CA ASN A 428 10.83 -14.94 0.26
C ASN A 428 9.49 -14.64 -0.43
N ILE A 429 8.50 -15.51 -0.28
CA ILE A 429 7.18 -15.39 -0.93
C ILE A 429 6.08 -15.42 0.12
N TYR A 430 6.30 -16.15 1.22
CA TYR A 430 5.29 -16.35 2.23
C TYR A 430 5.45 -15.37 3.39
N THR A 431 4.35 -14.75 3.82
CA THR A 431 4.31 -13.99 5.07
C THR A 431 3.47 -14.78 6.09
N ARG A 432 4.15 -15.40 7.06
CA ARG A 432 3.53 -16.31 8.04
C ARG A 432 3.58 -15.76 9.45
N LYS A 433 2.46 -15.80 10.17
CA LYS A 433 2.36 -15.38 11.57
C LYS A 433 2.77 -16.53 12.48
N ASN A 434 3.79 -16.31 13.29
CA ASN A 434 4.30 -17.30 14.24
C ASN A 434 4.32 -16.71 15.65
N VAL A 435 4.30 -17.60 16.65
CA VAL A 435 4.40 -17.25 18.06
C VAL A 435 5.88 -17.18 18.46
N TYR A 436 6.25 -16.15 19.19
CA TYR A 436 7.58 -15.88 19.71
C TYR A 436 7.52 -15.65 21.22
N GLU A 437 8.63 -15.98 21.89
CA GLU A 437 8.92 -15.66 23.28
C GLU A 437 10.00 -14.59 23.33
N LEU A 438 9.86 -13.59 24.20
CA LEU A 438 10.85 -12.57 24.48
C LEU A 438 11.21 -12.57 25.97
N GLU A 439 12.48 -12.78 26.27
CA GLU A 439 13.03 -12.63 27.63
C GLU A 439 13.31 -11.15 27.91
N LEU A 440 12.63 -10.56 28.90
CA LEU A 440 12.65 -9.12 29.13
C LEU A 440 13.95 -8.58 29.74
N SER A 441 14.72 -9.45 30.41
CA SER A 441 16.00 -9.12 31.08
C SER A 441 17.12 -8.86 30.07
N ARG A 442 17.22 -9.72 29.05
CA ARG A 442 18.26 -9.72 28.00
C ARG A 442 17.77 -9.18 26.67
N VAL A 443 16.44 -9.02 26.50
CA VAL A 443 15.79 -8.65 25.24
C VAL A 443 16.14 -9.65 24.12
N SER A 444 16.18 -10.94 24.47
CA SER A 444 16.44 -12.05 23.54
C SER A 444 15.14 -12.72 23.14
N GLU A 445 15.02 -13.03 21.86
CA GLU A 445 13.79 -13.54 21.26
C GLU A 445 13.98 -14.98 20.76
N LYS A 446 12.98 -15.82 20.99
CA LYS A 446 12.95 -17.23 20.56
C LYS A 446 11.66 -17.49 19.78
N GLN A 447 11.77 -18.05 18.58
CA GLN A 447 10.61 -18.50 17.81
C GLN A 447 10.08 -19.83 18.36
N LEU A 448 8.78 -19.90 18.65
CA LEU A 448 8.13 -21.09 19.19
C LEU A 448 7.48 -21.93 18.09
N THR A 449 6.64 -21.32 17.25
CA THR A 449 6.00 -22.02 16.12
C THR A 449 6.73 -21.75 14.81
N ARG A 450 6.72 -22.72 13.89
CA ARG A 450 7.34 -22.59 12.56
C ARG A 450 6.33 -22.95 11.49
N ARG A 451 6.23 -22.10 10.46
CA ARG A 451 5.27 -22.23 9.35
C ARG A 451 3.82 -22.26 9.84
N GLY A 452 3.55 -21.69 11.02
CA GLY A 452 2.19 -21.59 11.54
C GLY A 452 1.41 -20.48 10.84
N HIS A 453 0.09 -20.55 11.00
CA HIS A 453 -0.86 -19.52 10.57
C HIS A 453 -1.50 -18.86 11.80
N ALA A 454 -0.67 -18.54 12.80
CA ALA A 454 -1.15 -18.15 14.13
C ALA A 454 -1.87 -16.80 14.10
N GLN A 455 -3.15 -16.78 14.47
CA GLN A 455 -3.97 -15.56 14.50
C GLN A 455 -4.25 -15.08 15.92
N SER A 456 -4.41 -16.02 16.85
CA SER A 456 -4.42 -15.76 18.29
C SER A 456 -3.87 -16.96 19.05
N PHE A 457 -3.51 -16.77 20.31
CA PHE A 457 -3.08 -17.86 21.18
C PHE A 457 -3.45 -17.59 22.64
N LEU A 458 -3.39 -18.64 23.44
CA LEU A 458 -3.54 -18.64 24.89
C LEU A 458 -2.40 -19.45 25.52
N LEU A 459 -1.74 -18.85 26.50
CA LEU A 459 -0.72 -19.53 27.31
C LEU A 459 -1.41 -20.24 28.48
N ILE A 460 -1.20 -21.55 28.61
CA ILE A 460 -1.71 -22.39 29.71
C ILE A 460 -0.50 -22.78 30.56
N GLU A 461 -0.02 -21.83 31.35
CA GLU A 461 1.27 -21.96 32.04
C GLU A 461 1.28 -23.03 33.13
N ALA A 462 0.14 -23.30 33.77
CA ALA A 462 0.02 -24.35 34.79
C ALA A 462 0.40 -25.74 34.25
N GLU A 463 0.29 -25.95 32.95
CA GLU A 463 0.63 -27.20 32.28
C GLU A 463 1.72 -27.05 31.21
N GLU A 464 2.42 -25.91 31.20
CA GLU A 464 3.44 -25.57 30.18
C GLU A 464 2.95 -25.78 28.74
N MET A 465 1.72 -25.36 28.43
CA MET A 465 1.12 -25.51 27.10
C MET A 465 0.80 -24.19 26.41
N LEU A 466 0.70 -24.25 25.09
CA LEU A 466 0.28 -23.15 24.22
C LEU A 466 -0.87 -23.61 23.32
N LEU A 467 -2.04 -23.01 23.47
CA LEU A 467 -3.17 -23.17 22.54
C LEU A 467 -3.07 -22.09 21.46
N VAL A 468 -3.04 -22.47 20.18
CA VAL A 468 -2.95 -21.55 19.03
C VAL A 468 -4.16 -21.73 18.14
N CYS A 469 -4.81 -20.62 17.79
CA CYS A 469 -5.85 -20.56 16.77
C CYS A 469 -5.19 -20.22 15.42
N GLU A 470 -5.23 -21.16 14.48
CA GLU A 470 -4.72 -20.99 13.12
C GLU A 470 -5.85 -20.68 12.13
N GLY A 471 -5.64 -19.64 11.33
CA GLY A 471 -6.58 -19.23 10.30
C GLY A 471 -6.43 -20.03 9.01
N THR A 472 -7.55 -20.52 8.47
CA THR A 472 -7.66 -21.18 7.16
C THR A 472 -8.66 -20.42 6.28
N PRO A 473 -8.71 -20.67 4.95
CA PRO A 473 -9.70 -20.01 4.09
C PRO A 473 -11.15 -20.27 4.52
N THR A 474 -11.43 -21.45 5.11
CA THR A 474 -12.78 -21.90 5.46
C THR A 474 -13.08 -21.83 6.95
N GLY A 475 -12.09 -21.51 7.78
CA GLY A 475 -12.31 -21.37 9.21
C GLY A 475 -11.06 -21.44 10.09
N THR A 476 -11.14 -22.14 11.22
CA THR A 476 -10.11 -22.17 12.26
C THR A 476 -9.66 -23.60 12.55
N THR A 477 -8.35 -23.78 12.69
CA THR A 477 -7.77 -25.01 13.24
C THR A 477 -7.13 -24.70 14.59
N LEU A 478 -7.46 -25.48 15.62
CA LEU A 478 -6.88 -25.33 16.95
C LEU A 478 -5.68 -26.27 17.10
N HIS A 479 -4.55 -25.72 17.53
CA HIS A 479 -3.34 -26.47 17.82
C HIS A 479 -2.99 -26.35 19.30
N ILE A 480 -2.69 -27.47 19.95
CA ILE A 480 -2.13 -27.48 21.31
C ILE A 480 -0.68 -27.91 21.21
N TYR A 481 0.22 -27.08 21.73
CA TYR A 481 1.64 -27.35 21.79
C TYR A 481 2.14 -27.52 23.23
N ASP A 482 3.09 -28.44 23.38
CA ASP A 482 3.90 -28.58 24.58
C ASP A 482 5.07 -27.57 24.56
N LEU A 483 5.41 -26.96 25.70
CA LEU A 483 6.54 -26.05 25.87
C LEU A 483 7.74 -26.68 26.63
N ILE A 484 7.69 -27.97 26.94
CA ILE A 484 8.76 -28.68 27.67
C ILE A 484 10.08 -28.71 26.85
N GLU A 485 11.20 -28.37 27.52
CA GLU A 485 12.59 -28.51 27.04
C GLU A 485 12.93 -27.92 25.66
N GLY A 486 12.31 -26.79 25.33
CA GLY A 486 12.82 -25.92 24.27
C GLY A 486 12.55 -26.37 22.84
N GLU A 487 11.88 -27.50 22.64
CA GLU A 487 11.23 -27.90 21.40
C GLU A 487 9.71 -27.83 21.55
N VAL A 488 9.05 -27.13 20.61
CA VAL A 488 7.59 -26.98 20.62
C VAL A 488 7.00 -28.11 19.78
N ARG A 489 6.27 -29.04 20.42
CA ARG A 489 5.67 -30.20 19.75
C ARG A 489 4.15 -30.07 19.69
N SER A 490 3.58 -30.18 18.50
CA SER A 490 2.13 -30.23 18.32
C SER A 490 1.61 -31.54 18.92
N ILE A 491 0.74 -31.43 19.93
CA ILE A 491 0.09 -32.55 20.62
C ILE A 491 -1.22 -32.90 19.91
N LEU A 492 -1.98 -31.87 19.51
CA LEU A 492 -3.29 -31.99 18.88
C LEU A 492 -3.44 -30.94 17.78
N SER A 493 -4.15 -31.31 16.71
CA SER A 493 -4.62 -30.38 15.68
C SER A 493 -6.07 -30.73 15.35
N LEU A 494 -7.00 -29.84 15.68
CA LEU A 494 -8.43 -30.05 15.53
C LEU A 494 -9.00 -29.01 14.57
N VAL A 495 -9.55 -29.46 13.45
CA VAL A 495 -10.23 -28.61 12.48
C VAL A 495 -11.65 -28.37 12.97
N ILE A 496 -12.05 -27.12 13.20
CA ILE A 496 -13.36 -26.82 13.77
C ILE A 496 -14.40 -26.66 12.67
N SER A 497 -15.39 -27.54 12.64
CA SER A 497 -16.45 -27.54 11.62
C SER A 497 -17.66 -26.68 12.01
N VAL A 498 -17.96 -26.58 13.31
CA VAL A 498 -19.20 -25.99 13.86
C VAL A 498 -19.11 -24.50 14.19
N ALA A 499 -17.91 -23.95 14.27
CA ALA A 499 -17.64 -22.54 14.49
C ALA A 499 -16.47 -22.15 13.57
N PRO A 500 -16.74 -21.62 12.36
CA PRO A 500 -15.67 -21.43 11.38
C PRO A 500 -14.60 -20.49 11.93
N VAL A 501 -14.92 -19.61 12.87
CA VAL A 501 -13.98 -18.59 13.33
C VAL A 501 -13.92 -18.60 14.83
N LEU A 502 -12.74 -18.83 15.40
CA LEU A 502 -12.48 -18.71 16.83
C LEU A 502 -11.36 -17.72 17.08
N GLU A 503 -11.62 -16.71 17.90
CA GLU A 503 -10.66 -15.65 18.24
C GLU A 503 -10.61 -15.38 19.73
N ALA A 504 -9.53 -14.71 20.15
CA ALA A 504 -9.34 -14.20 21.50
C ALA A 504 -9.66 -15.25 22.61
N PRO A 505 -8.99 -16.42 22.60
CA PRO A 505 -9.19 -17.44 23.63
C PRO A 505 -8.87 -16.90 25.03
N SER A 506 -9.69 -17.29 26.01
CA SER A 506 -9.45 -17.04 27.44
C SER A 506 -9.78 -18.28 28.26
N LEU A 507 -8.96 -18.58 29.26
CA LEU A 507 -9.16 -19.68 30.20
C LEU A 507 -9.80 -19.19 31.49
N SER A 508 -10.73 -19.97 32.04
CA SER A 508 -11.33 -19.74 33.36
C SER A 508 -10.31 -19.93 34.49
N PRO A 509 -10.57 -19.35 35.68
CA PRO A 509 -9.65 -19.44 36.81
C PRO A 509 -9.42 -20.88 37.32
N ASP A 510 -10.40 -21.77 37.15
CA ASP A 510 -10.32 -23.19 37.48
C ASP A 510 -9.45 -24.02 36.51
N GLY A 511 -9.08 -23.44 35.36
CA GLY A 511 -8.19 -24.06 34.38
C GLY A 511 -8.85 -24.98 33.36
N ASP A 512 -10.18 -25.11 33.32
CA ASP A 512 -10.85 -26.04 32.38
C ASP A 512 -11.71 -25.35 31.31
N THR A 513 -12.49 -24.32 31.65
CA THR A 513 -13.43 -23.71 30.71
C THR A 513 -12.75 -22.67 29.83
N LEU A 514 -12.77 -22.88 28.51
CA LEU A 514 -12.29 -21.95 27.51
C LEU A 514 -13.45 -21.11 26.97
N ALA A 515 -13.22 -19.81 26.82
CA ALA A 515 -14.11 -18.88 26.13
C ALA A 515 -13.43 -18.34 24.86
N PHE A 516 -14.19 -18.24 23.78
CA PHE A 516 -13.75 -17.66 22.51
C PHE A 516 -14.75 -16.64 22.02
N SER A 517 -14.28 -15.64 21.27
CA SER A 517 -15.14 -14.93 20.32
C SER A 517 -15.34 -15.82 19.11
N TYR A 518 -16.55 -15.92 18.57
CA TYR A 518 -16.80 -16.68 17.35
C TYR A 518 -17.79 -15.97 16.43
N LYS A 519 -17.68 -16.25 15.13
CA LYS A 519 -18.64 -15.78 14.13
C LYS A 519 -19.76 -16.81 13.97
N ASN A 520 -21.01 -16.40 14.21
CA ASN A 520 -22.16 -17.27 13.99
C ASN A 520 -22.59 -17.32 12.51
N SER A 521 -23.52 -18.22 12.18
CA SER A 521 -24.05 -18.37 10.81
C SER A 521 -24.83 -17.16 10.29
N HIS A 522 -25.18 -16.22 11.17
CA HIS A 522 -25.86 -14.98 10.83
C HIS A 522 -24.88 -13.82 10.63
N GLY A 523 -23.57 -14.05 10.71
CA GLY A 523 -22.59 -12.98 10.50
C GLY A 523 -22.43 -12.04 11.70
N HIS A 524 -22.87 -12.44 12.89
CA HIS A 524 -22.64 -11.70 14.14
C HIS A 524 -21.51 -12.34 14.94
N MET A 525 -20.82 -11.53 15.74
CA MET A 525 -19.82 -12.04 16.67
C MET A 525 -20.48 -12.36 18.01
N GLY A 526 -20.34 -13.61 18.45
CA GLY A 526 -20.83 -14.10 19.74
C GLY A 526 -19.70 -14.65 20.60
N ILE A 527 -20.08 -15.23 21.75
CA ILE A 527 -19.15 -15.92 22.66
C ILE A 527 -19.50 -17.41 22.68
N CYS A 528 -18.51 -18.28 22.54
CA CYS A 528 -18.70 -19.72 22.72
C CYS A 528 -17.77 -20.28 23.80
N LEU A 529 -18.27 -21.28 24.52
CA LEU A 529 -17.56 -21.95 25.61
C LEU A 529 -17.29 -23.42 25.26
N THR A 530 -16.16 -23.95 25.71
CA THR A 530 -15.83 -25.38 25.62
C THR A 530 -14.90 -25.78 26.77
N SER A 531 -14.79 -27.08 27.04
CA SER A 531 -13.87 -27.60 28.06
C SER A 531 -12.52 -27.96 27.42
N LEU A 532 -11.43 -27.62 28.11
CA LEU A 532 -10.07 -27.99 27.72
C LEU A 532 -9.89 -29.50 27.69
N GLU A 533 -10.47 -30.22 28.66
CA GLU A 533 -10.49 -31.68 28.67
C GLU A 533 -11.21 -32.25 27.43
N GLN A 534 -12.37 -31.68 27.08
CA GLN A 534 -13.14 -32.11 25.91
C GLN A 534 -12.39 -31.85 24.60
N LEU A 535 -11.76 -30.67 24.46
CA LEU A 535 -10.93 -30.37 23.30
C LEU A 535 -9.77 -31.36 23.17
N ARG A 536 -9.10 -31.73 24.27
CA ARG A 536 -8.03 -32.74 24.27
C ARG A 536 -8.51 -34.12 23.83
N ALA A 537 -9.75 -34.47 24.17
CA ALA A 537 -10.38 -35.70 23.70
C ALA A 537 -10.80 -35.62 22.21
N GLY A 538 -10.57 -34.49 21.53
CA GLY A 538 -10.94 -34.27 20.13
C GLY A 538 -12.42 -33.94 19.93
N ALA A 539 -13.14 -33.55 20.99
CA ALA A 539 -14.55 -33.20 20.88
C ALA A 539 -14.73 -31.79 20.31
N GLU A 540 -15.61 -31.64 19.33
CA GLU A 540 -16.03 -30.36 18.75
C GLU A 540 -17.33 -29.85 19.40
N TYR A 541 -17.39 -29.84 20.73
CA TYR A 541 -18.56 -29.32 21.46
C TYR A 541 -18.32 -27.89 21.93
N PHE A 542 -19.16 -26.97 21.44
CA PHE A 542 -19.14 -25.56 21.83
C PHE A 542 -20.53 -25.15 22.31
N GLN A 543 -20.61 -24.68 23.56
CA GLN A 543 -21.80 -24.00 24.06
C GLN A 543 -21.81 -22.57 23.52
N VAL A 544 -22.76 -22.28 22.65
CA VAL A 544 -22.94 -20.98 22.01
C VAL A 544 -23.77 -20.05 22.90
N LEU A 545 -23.25 -18.85 23.15
CA LEU A 545 -23.92 -17.75 23.84
C LEU A 545 -24.22 -16.63 22.81
N ASP A 546 -25.27 -16.87 22.03
CA ASP A 546 -25.70 -16.00 20.93
C ASP A 546 -26.68 -14.90 21.39
N GLY A 547 -26.84 -13.89 20.53
CA GLY A 547 -27.82 -12.82 20.74
C GLY A 547 -27.47 -11.89 21.91
N LEU A 548 -26.22 -11.86 22.38
CA LEU A 548 -25.78 -10.94 23.44
C LEU A 548 -25.77 -9.49 22.95
N PHE A 549 -25.20 -9.24 21.78
CA PHE A 549 -25.14 -7.96 21.06
C PHE A 549 -25.05 -8.26 19.57
N PHE A 550 -25.07 -7.23 18.72
CA PHE A 550 -24.77 -7.42 17.30
C PHE A 550 -23.32 -7.93 17.12
N ASN A 551 -22.41 -7.47 17.97
CA ASN A 551 -21.10 -8.07 18.16
C ASN A 551 -20.68 -8.10 19.63
N ALA A 552 -20.25 -9.28 20.09
CA ALA A 552 -19.56 -9.51 21.35
C ALA A 552 -18.12 -9.99 21.08
N TYR A 553 -17.12 -9.31 21.64
CA TYR A 553 -15.70 -9.56 21.39
C TYR A 553 -14.87 -9.74 22.67
N SER A 554 -13.73 -10.40 22.49
CA SER A 554 -12.59 -10.46 23.42
C SER A 554 -13.02 -10.86 24.84
N PRO A 555 -13.65 -12.04 25.03
CA PRO A 555 -14.09 -12.50 26.33
C PRO A 555 -12.89 -12.72 27.25
N VAL A 556 -13.00 -12.28 28.50
CA VAL A 556 -11.98 -12.45 29.54
C VAL A 556 -12.65 -12.81 30.85
N TRP A 557 -12.25 -13.93 31.44
CA TRP A 557 -12.74 -14.33 32.76
C TRP A 557 -12.28 -13.36 33.83
N VAL A 558 -13.18 -12.94 34.72
CA VAL A 558 -12.86 -12.11 35.90
C VAL A 558 -13.18 -12.78 37.23
N GLY A 559 -13.93 -13.87 37.20
CA GLY A 559 -14.26 -14.69 38.36
C GLY A 559 -14.89 -16.01 37.92
N GLU A 560 -15.25 -16.82 38.91
CA GLU A 560 -15.96 -18.08 38.70
C GLU A 560 -17.34 -17.83 38.08
N GLY A 561 -17.49 -18.18 36.80
CA GLY A 561 -18.75 -18.00 36.07
C GLY A 561 -19.03 -16.58 35.57
N GLU A 562 -18.05 -15.66 35.63
CA GLU A 562 -18.22 -14.27 35.18
C GLU A 562 -17.19 -13.89 34.10
N LEU A 563 -17.70 -13.41 32.97
CA LEU A 563 -16.93 -13.00 31.79
C LEU A 563 -17.05 -11.49 31.54
N LEU A 564 -15.94 -10.79 31.38
CA LEU A 564 -15.89 -9.49 30.72
C LEU A 564 -15.87 -9.65 29.21
N PHE A 565 -16.53 -8.76 28.49
CA PHE A 565 -16.45 -8.68 27.03
C PHE A 565 -16.83 -7.29 26.54
N VAL A 566 -16.58 -7.03 25.26
CA VAL A 566 -16.95 -5.78 24.59
C VAL A 566 -18.19 -6.03 23.74
N GLY A 567 -19.21 -5.19 23.89
CA GLY A 567 -20.45 -5.25 23.12
C GLY A 567 -20.76 -3.89 22.50
N ASP A 568 -21.27 -3.85 21.27
CA ASP A 568 -21.76 -2.60 20.68
C ASP A 568 -23.19 -2.28 21.16
N GLU A 569 -23.40 -1.06 21.64
CA GLU A 569 -24.72 -0.54 21.99
C GLU A 569 -24.90 0.84 21.35
N ASN A 570 -25.90 0.99 20.48
CA ASN A 570 -26.21 2.24 19.77
C ASN A 570 -24.99 2.86 19.05
N GLY A 571 -24.22 2.05 18.34
CA GLY A 571 -23.09 2.52 17.56
C GLY A 571 -21.79 2.73 18.36
N ILE A 572 -21.75 2.37 19.65
CA ILE A 572 -20.56 2.54 20.49
C ILE A 572 -20.23 1.27 21.29
N TYR A 573 -18.98 0.84 21.18
CA TYR A 573 -18.46 -0.32 21.88
C TYR A 573 -18.22 -0.04 23.36
N ASN A 574 -18.91 -0.78 24.22
CA ASN A 574 -18.85 -0.65 25.68
C ASN A 574 -18.46 -1.97 26.35
N LEU A 575 -17.93 -1.86 27.55
CA LEU A 575 -17.56 -2.99 28.40
C LEU A 575 -18.79 -3.54 29.12
N HIS A 576 -18.91 -4.87 29.13
CA HIS A 576 -20.00 -5.60 29.78
C HIS A 576 -19.46 -6.78 30.58
N THR A 577 -20.20 -7.22 31.60
CA THR A 577 -20.05 -8.55 32.22
C THR A 577 -21.18 -9.48 31.81
N LEU A 578 -20.91 -10.78 31.78
CA LEU A 578 -21.86 -11.86 31.59
C LEU A 578 -21.69 -12.89 32.72
N ASP A 579 -22.75 -13.13 33.47
CA ASP A 579 -22.87 -14.32 34.33
C ASP A 579 -23.32 -15.50 33.47
N ILE A 580 -22.45 -16.49 33.29
CA ILE A 580 -22.72 -17.64 32.39
C ILE A 580 -23.78 -18.60 32.93
N ARG A 581 -24.09 -18.57 34.23
CA ARG A 581 -25.11 -19.44 34.84
C ARG A 581 -26.50 -18.85 34.64
N SER A 582 -26.63 -17.55 34.84
CA SER A 582 -27.91 -16.87 34.70
C SER A 582 -28.17 -16.32 33.30
N GLY A 583 -27.12 -16.18 32.48
CA GLY A 583 -27.16 -15.53 31.17
C GLY A 583 -27.37 -14.01 31.24
N PHE A 584 -27.19 -13.40 32.42
CA PHE A 584 -27.44 -11.96 32.60
C PHE A 584 -26.22 -11.14 32.23
N THR A 585 -26.44 -10.12 31.41
CA THR A 585 -25.42 -9.12 31.06
C THR A 585 -25.58 -7.85 31.89
N THR A 586 -24.46 -7.24 32.28
CA THR A 586 -24.43 -5.94 32.95
C THR A 586 -23.49 -4.99 32.23
N ARG A 587 -23.96 -3.78 31.92
CA ARG A 587 -23.14 -2.74 31.31
C ARG A 587 -22.25 -2.09 32.36
N LEU A 588 -20.95 -2.01 32.05
CA LEU A 588 -19.94 -1.47 32.95
C LEU A 588 -19.46 -0.08 32.53
N SER A 589 -19.36 0.17 31.23
CA SER A 589 -18.98 1.49 30.69
C SER A 589 -20.11 2.11 29.89
N ASN A 590 -20.11 3.44 29.86
CA ASN A 590 -20.92 4.25 28.97
C ASN A 590 -20.04 5.34 28.36
N VAL A 591 -19.10 4.94 27.51
CA VAL A 591 -18.16 5.88 26.87
C VAL A 591 -18.77 6.52 25.63
N SER A 592 -18.32 7.74 25.28
CA SER A 592 -18.68 8.41 24.02
C SER A 592 -17.86 7.96 22.80
N ASN A 593 -16.69 7.33 23.01
CA ASN A 593 -15.71 7.10 21.93
C ASN A 593 -15.44 5.61 21.63
N GLY A 594 -15.79 4.71 22.54
CA GLY A 594 -15.61 3.26 22.36
C GLY A 594 -14.37 2.66 23.04
N VAL A 595 -14.53 1.46 23.58
CA VAL A 595 -13.50 0.68 24.28
C VAL A 595 -13.38 -0.75 23.75
N PHE A 596 -12.15 -1.30 23.73
CA PHE A 596 -11.81 -2.57 23.11
C PHE A 596 -10.77 -3.36 23.92
N ASP A 597 -10.69 -4.67 23.64
CA ASP A 597 -9.62 -5.58 24.10
C ASP A 597 -9.32 -5.51 25.61
N PRO A 598 -10.32 -5.73 26.48
CA PRO A 598 -10.12 -5.68 27.92
C PRO A 598 -9.15 -6.78 28.35
N LYS A 599 -8.27 -6.45 29.30
CA LYS A 599 -7.39 -7.37 30.03
C LYS A 599 -7.38 -6.98 31.49
N HIS A 600 -7.35 -7.96 32.40
CA HIS A 600 -7.41 -7.68 33.83
C HIS A 600 -6.30 -8.41 34.61
N SER A 601 -5.95 -7.86 35.77
CA SER A 601 -5.15 -8.52 36.79
C SER A 601 -6.02 -8.77 38.02
N ALA A 602 -6.25 -10.05 38.35
CA ALA A 602 -7.03 -10.47 39.51
C ALA A 602 -6.42 -9.98 40.84
N LEU A 603 -5.09 -10.01 40.97
CA LEU A 603 -4.40 -9.67 42.22
C LEU A 603 -4.58 -8.20 42.64
N LYS A 604 -4.57 -7.29 41.67
CA LYS A 604 -4.69 -5.84 41.92
C LYS A 604 -6.05 -5.25 41.56
N ALA A 605 -6.97 -6.08 41.07
CA ALA A 605 -8.25 -5.62 40.55
C ALA A 605 -8.05 -4.41 39.60
N THR A 606 -7.17 -4.56 38.60
CA THR A 606 -6.89 -3.51 37.61
C THR A 606 -7.31 -3.99 36.24
N LEU A 607 -8.07 -3.14 35.53
CA LEU A 607 -8.44 -3.32 34.13
C LEU A 607 -7.52 -2.47 33.24
N VAL A 608 -7.09 -3.03 32.12
CA VAL A 608 -6.42 -2.33 31.03
C VAL A 608 -7.21 -2.61 29.76
N LEU A 609 -7.40 -1.58 28.94
CA LEU A 609 -8.13 -1.69 27.69
C LEU A 609 -7.60 -0.69 26.66
N ARG A 610 -8.09 -0.84 25.44
CA ARG A 610 -7.84 0.08 24.34
C ARG A 610 -9.02 1.03 24.21
N GLU A 611 -8.75 2.33 24.28
CA GLU A 611 -9.76 3.38 24.10
C GLU A 611 -9.55 4.04 22.74
N TYR A 612 -10.64 4.32 22.03
CA TYR A 612 -10.60 5.06 20.78
C TYR A 612 -10.75 6.57 21.01
N THR A 613 -10.07 7.38 20.20
CA THR A 613 -10.12 8.86 20.20
C THR A 613 -10.01 9.36 18.75
N SER A 614 -10.23 10.65 18.51
CA SER A 614 -10.02 11.24 17.17
C SER A 614 -8.56 11.24 16.69
N GLU A 615 -7.59 10.99 17.58
CA GLU A 615 -6.18 10.79 17.25
C GLU A 615 -5.79 9.31 17.08
N GLY A 616 -6.76 8.41 17.26
CA GLY A 616 -6.58 6.96 17.21
C GLY A 616 -6.68 6.29 18.57
N TYR A 617 -6.22 5.05 18.64
CA TYR A 617 -6.30 4.23 19.83
C TYR A 617 -5.19 4.55 20.82
N ARG A 618 -5.52 4.51 22.10
CA ARG A 618 -4.55 4.58 23.21
C ARG A 618 -4.82 3.49 24.24
N VAL A 619 -3.79 3.14 25.01
CA VAL A 619 -3.94 2.19 26.11
C VAL A 619 -4.31 2.96 27.36
N VAL A 620 -5.34 2.48 28.06
CA VAL A 620 -5.81 3.09 29.29
C VAL A 620 -6.02 2.04 30.38
N GLN A 621 -6.07 2.48 31.63
CA GLN A 621 -6.35 1.64 32.79
C GLN A 621 -7.42 2.23 33.70
N ALA A 622 -8.13 1.36 34.41
CA ALA A 622 -9.09 1.70 35.46
C ALA A 622 -9.09 0.64 36.57
N PRO A 623 -9.36 1.00 37.84
CA PRO A 623 -9.62 0.03 38.90
C PRO A 623 -10.90 -0.78 38.62
N LEU A 624 -10.85 -2.09 38.85
CA LEU A 624 -12.03 -2.97 38.76
C LEU A 624 -13.06 -2.65 39.86
N SER A 625 -12.67 -1.97 40.94
CA SER A 625 -13.59 -1.46 41.96
C SER A 625 -14.50 -0.36 41.42
N ASP A 626 -13.97 0.49 40.52
CA ASP A 626 -14.70 1.64 39.97
C ASP A 626 -15.78 1.15 38.99
N ILE A 627 -15.53 -0.01 38.38
CA ILE A 627 -16.47 -0.78 37.54
C ILE A 627 -17.66 -1.33 38.34
N ASN A 628 -17.48 -1.61 39.63
CA ASN A 628 -18.46 -2.33 40.45
C ASN A 628 -19.50 -1.43 41.14
N SER A 629 -19.39 -0.09 41.05
CA SER A 629 -20.10 0.81 41.97
C SER A 629 -21.17 1.75 41.37
N SER A 630 -21.26 1.95 40.06
CA SER A 630 -22.10 3.03 39.51
C SER A 630 -23.19 2.68 38.49
N LEU A 631 -23.26 1.46 37.93
CA LEU A 631 -24.28 1.13 36.91
C LEU A 631 -24.72 -0.36 36.92
N ARG A 632 -25.44 -0.80 37.95
CA ARG A 632 -26.26 -2.03 37.82
C ARG A 632 -27.52 -1.69 37.02
N ALA A 633 -27.39 -1.53 35.71
CA ALA A 633 -28.55 -1.38 34.83
C ALA A 633 -29.31 -2.71 34.69
N LYS A 634 -30.63 -2.62 34.58
CA LYS A 634 -31.53 -3.75 34.30
C LYS A 634 -31.18 -4.39 32.95
N SER A 635 -31.30 -5.72 32.88
CA SER A 635 -31.10 -6.53 31.69
C SER A 635 -31.66 -5.87 30.43
N ILE A 636 -30.81 -5.62 29.44
CA ILE A 636 -31.29 -5.36 28.09
C ILE A 636 -31.65 -6.74 27.55
N ALA A 637 -32.95 -7.04 27.45
CA ALA A 637 -33.40 -8.19 26.68
C ALA A 637 -32.99 -7.92 25.23
N CYS A 638 -32.10 -8.74 24.71
CA CYS A 638 -31.59 -8.53 23.36
C CYS A 638 -32.71 -8.67 22.34
N GLY A 639 -32.78 -7.68 21.45
CA GLY A 639 -33.66 -7.75 20.31
C GLY A 639 -33.30 -8.94 19.43
N VAL A 640 -34.30 -9.65 18.93
CA VAL A 640 -34.12 -10.53 17.79
C VAL A 640 -33.73 -9.63 16.62
N PHE A 641 -32.50 -9.77 16.14
CA PHE A 641 -32.07 -9.06 14.94
C PHE A 641 -32.86 -9.61 13.75
N PRO A 642 -33.42 -8.75 12.88
CA PRO A 642 -34.16 -9.22 11.72
C PRO A 642 -33.21 -10.01 10.80
N GLU A 643 -33.58 -11.26 10.52
CA GLU A 643 -32.90 -12.07 9.53
C GLU A 643 -33.10 -11.43 8.15
N ARG A 644 -32.00 -11.20 7.43
CA ARG A 644 -32.02 -10.68 6.07
C ARG A 644 -31.31 -11.67 5.16
N ASP A 645 -32.03 -12.12 4.14
CA ASP A 645 -31.48 -13.03 3.14
C ASP A 645 -30.48 -12.28 2.25
N LEU A 646 -29.38 -12.96 1.93
CA LEU A 646 -28.40 -12.45 0.98
C LEU A 646 -29.04 -12.33 -0.40
N LEU A 647 -28.82 -11.21 -1.08
CA LEU A 647 -29.26 -11.06 -2.46
C LEU A 647 -28.44 -11.99 -3.35
N SER A 648 -29.01 -13.11 -3.77
CA SER A 648 -28.38 -14.06 -4.67
C SER A 648 -29.21 -14.24 -5.92
N TYR A 649 -28.54 -14.35 -7.07
CA TYR A 649 -29.16 -14.82 -8.29
C TYR A 649 -29.16 -16.36 -8.33
N GLU A 650 -30.32 -16.99 -8.49
CA GLU A 650 -30.50 -18.47 -8.54
C GLU A 650 -30.23 -19.08 -9.93
N GLY A 651 -29.38 -18.45 -10.75
CA GLY A 651 -29.00 -19.00 -12.05
C GLY A 651 -28.13 -20.25 -11.96
N GLU A 652 -28.25 -21.14 -12.95
CA GLU A 652 -27.25 -22.19 -13.14
C GLU A 652 -25.90 -21.55 -13.49
N VAL A 653 -24.92 -21.68 -12.59
CA VAL A 653 -23.53 -21.31 -12.90
C VAL A 653 -23.05 -22.21 -14.04
N SER A 654 -22.54 -21.59 -15.10
CA SER A 654 -22.03 -22.29 -16.27
C SER A 654 -20.96 -23.33 -15.91
N ALA A 655 -20.78 -24.32 -16.78
CA ALA A 655 -19.88 -25.44 -16.54
C ALA A 655 -18.44 -24.98 -16.22
N TRP A 656 -18.03 -25.18 -14.96
CA TRP A 656 -16.69 -24.92 -14.45
C TRP A 656 -15.68 -25.87 -15.09
N LYS A 657 -14.93 -25.37 -16.08
CA LYS A 657 -13.89 -26.17 -16.75
C LYS A 657 -12.52 -25.78 -16.20
N VAL A 658 -11.91 -26.70 -15.47
CA VAL A 658 -10.56 -26.54 -14.91
C VAL A 658 -9.51 -27.13 -15.84
N GLU A 659 -8.49 -26.36 -16.15
CA GLU A 659 -7.30 -26.82 -16.86
C GLU A 659 -6.02 -26.27 -16.22
N ARG A 660 -4.87 -26.79 -16.66
CA ARG A 660 -3.58 -26.28 -16.18
C ARG A 660 -3.34 -24.88 -16.76
N TYR A 661 -2.92 -23.95 -15.91
CA TYR A 661 -2.66 -22.57 -16.30
C TYR A 661 -1.63 -22.44 -17.44
N ARG A 662 -1.93 -21.58 -18.43
CA ARG A 662 -1.07 -21.27 -19.58
C ARG A 662 -1.01 -19.76 -19.85
N PRO A 663 0.17 -19.11 -19.82
CA PRO A 663 0.29 -17.65 -19.85
C PRO A 663 -0.01 -17.02 -21.21
N GLY A 664 0.07 -17.77 -22.30
CA GLY A 664 0.07 -17.21 -23.67
C GLY A 664 -1.12 -16.29 -24.00
N ARG A 665 -2.29 -16.55 -23.41
CA ARG A 665 -3.47 -15.69 -23.59
C ARG A 665 -3.24 -14.28 -23.05
N TRP A 666 -2.45 -14.07 -21.99
CA TRP A 666 -2.19 -12.78 -21.35
C TRP A 666 -1.06 -11.96 -22.00
N LEU A 667 -0.27 -12.58 -22.87
CA LEU A 667 0.90 -11.94 -23.50
C LEU A 667 0.59 -11.18 -24.80
N ILE A 668 -0.67 -11.08 -25.23
CA ILE A 668 -1.02 -10.19 -26.34
C ILE A 668 -1.21 -8.78 -25.75
N PRO A 669 -0.62 -7.73 -26.34
CA PRO A 669 -0.71 -6.39 -25.80
C PRO A 669 -2.15 -5.89 -25.87
N GLY A 670 -2.59 -5.20 -24.81
CA GLY A 670 -3.96 -4.67 -24.71
C GLY A 670 -4.04 -3.14 -24.75
N TYR A 671 -2.90 -2.47 -24.96
CA TYR A 671 -2.82 -1.02 -25.11
C TYR A 671 -1.67 -0.64 -26.04
N TRP A 672 -1.71 0.60 -26.53
CA TRP A 672 -0.52 1.29 -27.01
C TRP A 672 -0.64 2.76 -26.64
N LEU A 673 0.45 3.38 -26.19
CA LEU A 673 0.45 4.75 -25.73
C LEU A 673 1.51 5.57 -26.47
N PRO A 674 1.12 6.73 -27.04
CA PRO A 674 2.08 7.70 -27.49
C PRO A 674 2.70 8.40 -26.27
N PHE A 675 3.99 8.68 -26.34
CA PHE A 675 4.71 9.48 -25.36
C PHE A 675 5.64 10.46 -26.05
N GLY A 676 6.05 11.52 -25.34
CA GLY A 676 7.05 12.47 -25.82
C GLY A 676 8.04 12.77 -24.72
N ILE A 677 9.30 13.04 -25.10
CA ILE A 677 10.41 13.31 -24.17
C ILE A 677 11.02 14.70 -24.47
N GLY A 678 11.40 15.44 -23.41
CA GLY A 678 12.19 16.71 -23.42
C GLY A 678 12.12 17.44 -22.06
N PRO A 679 13.14 18.22 -21.57
CA PRO A 679 14.26 18.85 -22.28
C PRO A 679 15.69 18.54 -21.75
N GLY A 680 16.63 18.36 -22.69
CA GLY A 680 18.05 18.10 -22.44
C GLY A 680 18.84 17.73 -23.71
N GLY A 681 18.31 18.05 -24.90
CA GLY A 681 18.94 17.73 -26.19
C GLY A 681 18.01 17.04 -27.18
N GLU A 682 16.96 16.34 -26.75
CA GLU A 682 16.16 15.47 -27.61
C GLU A 682 14.67 15.79 -27.45
N LEU A 683 13.98 16.01 -28.58
CA LEU A 683 12.52 16.18 -28.63
C LEU A 683 11.98 15.01 -29.45
N GLY A 684 11.56 13.93 -28.79
CA GLY A 684 11.13 12.71 -29.46
C GLY A 684 9.63 12.44 -29.37
N LEU A 685 9.06 11.78 -30.38
CA LEU A 685 7.71 11.20 -30.37
C LEU A 685 7.81 9.67 -30.36
N GLY A 686 7.27 9.03 -29.33
CA GLY A 686 7.36 7.59 -29.15
C GLY A 686 6.01 6.89 -29.02
N LEU A 687 6.03 5.57 -29.22
CA LEU A 687 4.94 4.63 -29.06
C LEU A 687 5.40 3.51 -28.13
N SER A 688 4.52 3.06 -27.25
CA SER A 688 4.84 1.96 -26.34
C SER A 688 3.68 1.03 -26.09
N THR A 689 4.00 -0.22 -25.80
CA THR A 689 3.05 -1.27 -25.49
C THR A 689 3.71 -2.34 -24.62
N GLY A 690 2.93 -3.24 -24.06
CA GLY A 690 3.45 -4.41 -23.38
C GLY A 690 2.35 -5.25 -22.75
N ALA A 691 2.75 -6.33 -22.09
CA ALA A 691 1.84 -7.18 -21.37
C ALA A 691 2.55 -7.95 -20.23
N GLN A 692 1.75 -8.42 -19.29
CA GLN A 692 2.18 -9.33 -18.24
C GLN A 692 1.12 -10.40 -18.02
N ASP A 693 1.54 -11.60 -17.66
CA ASP A 693 0.61 -12.62 -17.18
C ASP A 693 0.31 -12.45 -15.68
N PRO A 694 -0.78 -13.05 -15.15
CA PRO A 694 -1.25 -12.74 -13.81
C PRO A 694 -0.33 -13.24 -12.70
N LEU A 695 0.52 -14.24 -12.98
CA LEU A 695 1.54 -14.72 -12.05
C LEU A 695 2.86 -13.93 -12.19
N LYS A 696 2.88 -12.91 -13.08
CA LYS A 696 4.08 -12.15 -13.48
C LYS A 696 5.22 -13.06 -13.93
N ARG A 697 4.92 -14.23 -14.52
CA ARG A 697 5.94 -15.17 -14.99
C ARG A 697 6.65 -14.66 -16.25
N HIS A 698 5.92 -13.95 -17.08
CA HIS A 698 6.32 -13.34 -18.33
C HIS A 698 5.84 -11.89 -18.28
N VAL A 699 6.77 -10.96 -18.39
CA VAL A 699 6.52 -9.53 -18.42
C VAL A 699 7.31 -8.98 -19.60
N TYR A 700 6.69 -8.18 -20.47
CA TYR A 700 7.44 -7.53 -21.53
C TYR A 700 6.92 -6.14 -21.86
N GLY A 701 7.84 -5.28 -22.30
CA GLY A 701 7.59 -3.95 -22.80
C GLY A 701 8.23 -3.78 -24.18
N LEU A 702 7.56 -3.05 -25.06
CA LEU A 702 8.06 -2.64 -26.37
C LEU A 702 7.89 -1.13 -26.47
N SER A 703 8.96 -0.41 -26.80
CA SER A 703 8.91 1.02 -27.07
C SER A 703 9.64 1.34 -28.37
N LEU A 704 9.11 2.32 -29.10
CA LEU A 704 9.71 2.89 -30.29
C LEU A 704 9.65 4.41 -30.15
N LEU A 705 10.78 5.09 -30.19
CA LEU A 705 10.92 6.53 -30.17
C LEU A 705 11.45 7.01 -31.52
N TYR A 706 10.95 8.14 -31.98
CA TYR A 706 11.48 8.88 -33.12
C TYR A 706 11.96 10.24 -32.62
N ASP A 707 13.26 10.49 -32.73
CA ASP A 707 13.85 11.78 -32.34
C ASP A 707 13.66 12.81 -33.47
N LEU A 708 12.99 13.92 -33.15
CA LEU A 708 12.73 15.00 -34.11
C LEU A 708 13.97 15.86 -34.39
N ARG A 709 14.99 15.81 -33.54
CA ARG A 709 16.24 16.57 -33.75
C ARG A 709 17.19 15.83 -34.70
N ASP A 710 17.40 14.55 -34.42
CA ASP A 710 18.42 13.75 -35.10
C ASP A 710 17.85 12.87 -36.23
N ASP A 711 16.53 12.94 -36.47
CA ASP A 711 15.82 12.16 -37.51
C ASP A 711 16.10 10.65 -37.40
N SER A 712 16.23 10.17 -36.16
CA SER A 712 16.60 8.79 -35.83
C SER A 712 15.45 8.04 -35.17
N PHE A 713 15.44 6.73 -35.35
CA PHE A 713 14.54 5.83 -34.64
C PHE A 713 15.28 5.03 -33.61
N LEU A 714 14.56 4.68 -32.57
CA LEU A 714 15.10 4.08 -31.39
C LEU A 714 14.10 3.11 -30.82
N SER A 715 14.48 1.86 -30.71
CA SER A 715 13.60 0.78 -30.28
C SER A 715 14.14 0.12 -29.03
N LEU A 716 13.23 -0.25 -28.13
CA LEU A 716 13.52 -0.91 -26.87
C LEU A 716 12.56 -2.09 -26.70
N VAL A 717 13.11 -3.27 -26.40
CA VAL A 717 12.38 -4.47 -26.03
C VAL A 717 12.89 -4.94 -24.69
N ASP A 718 12.02 -4.93 -23.69
CA ASP A 718 12.28 -5.50 -22.38
C ASP A 718 11.46 -6.78 -22.23
N TYR A 719 12.08 -7.86 -21.79
CA TYR A 719 11.42 -9.11 -21.49
C TYR A 719 11.98 -9.71 -20.20
N THR A 720 11.10 -10.00 -19.25
CA THR A 720 11.43 -10.69 -18.01
C THR A 720 10.71 -12.02 -17.96
N PHE A 721 11.46 -13.09 -17.73
CA PHE A 721 10.94 -14.42 -17.38
C PHE A 721 11.29 -14.76 -15.94
N ASN A 722 10.28 -14.77 -15.09
CA ASN A 722 10.41 -15.05 -13.68
C ASN A 722 10.23 -16.53 -13.37
N THR A 723 11.08 -17.06 -12.50
CA THR A 723 10.94 -18.37 -11.86
C THR A 723 10.87 -18.20 -10.35
N ALA A 724 10.74 -19.29 -9.60
CA ALA A 724 10.71 -19.20 -8.14
C ALA A 724 12.07 -18.89 -7.48
N LEU A 725 13.18 -18.97 -8.24
CA LEU A 725 14.54 -18.78 -7.73
C LEU A 725 15.35 -17.73 -8.50
N PHE A 726 15.04 -17.55 -9.79
CA PHE A 726 15.78 -16.68 -10.70
C PHE A 726 14.82 -15.86 -11.55
N SER A 727 15.24 -14.66 -11.90
CA SER A 727 14.62 -13.86 -12.95
C SER A 727 15.60 -13.79 -14.12
N TYR A 728 15.10 -14.10 -15.32
CA TYR A 728 15.83 -13.94 -16.56
C TYR A 728 15.34 -12.66 -17.21
N PHE A 729 16.25 -11.74 -17.47
CA PHE A 729 15.93 -10.47 -18.09
C PHE A 729 16.63 -10.38 -19.43
N ILE A 730 15.91 -9.89 -20.44
CA ILE A 730 16.41 -9.64 -21.78
C ILE A 730 16.02 -8.22 -22.13
N ARG A 731 17.02 -7.36 -22.35
CA ARG A 731 16.83 -6.05 -22.97
C ARG A 731 17.49 -6.02 -24.33
N LEU A 732 16.74 -5.57 -25.33
CA LEU A 732 17.23 -5.27 -26.68
C LEU A 732 17.01 -3.78 -26.92
N SER A 733 18.05 -3.05 -27.29
CA SER A 733 17.91 -1.71 -27.85
C SER A 733 18.51 -1.65 -29.25
N ALA A 734 17.96 -0.79 -30.11
CA ALA A 734 18.52 -0.50 -31.43
C ALA A 734 18.22 0.94 -31.84
N GLU A 735 19.22 1.63 -32.40
CA GLU A 735 19.16 3.01 -32.90
C GLU A 735 19.51 3.08 -34.40
N GLN A 736 18.79 3.90 -35.16
CA GLN A 736 18.95 4.03 -36.63
C GLN A 736 19.74 5.29 -37.02
N GLU A 737 20.82 5.13 -37.78
CA GLU A 737 21.77 6.20 -38.20
C GLU A 737 21.29 7.08 -39.39
N ARG A 738 21.78 8.34 -39.45
CA ARG A 738 22.15 9.00 -40.72
C ARG A 738 23.35 9.97 -40.63
N LYS A 739 24.47 9.62 -41.28
CA LYS A 739 25.55 10.45 -41.85
C LYS A 739 25.99 11.71 -41.07
N ALA A 740 26.79 11.49 -40.04
CA ALA A 740 27.94 12.35 -39.76
C ALA A 740 29.15 11.43 -39.49
N GLU A 741 30.33 11.81 -39.96
CA GLU A 741 31.57 11.01 -39.88
C GLU A 741 32.04 10.83 -38.42
N ALA A 742 31.38 9.94 -37.67
CA ALA A 742 31.91 9.22 -36.51
C ALA A 742 30.81 8.27 -35.98
N PHE A 743 30.99 6.98 -36.28
CA PHE A 743 30.55 5.79 -35.53
C PHE A 743 29.36 5.92 -34.56
N ASP A 744 28.23 5.23 -34.84
CA ASP A 744 27.52 4.37 -33.85
C ASP A 744 26.31 3.59 -34.44
N PRO A 745 26.23 2.26 -34.24
CA PRO A 745 24.93 1.61 -34.03
C PRO A 745 24.97 0.71 -32.78
N ALA A 746 24.38 1.16 -31.67
CA ALA A 746 24.18 0.27 -30.52
C ALA A 746 22.98 -0.66 -30.76
N PHE A 747 23.27 -1.90 -31.16
CA PHE A 747 22.43 -3.03 -30.82
C PHE A 747 22.91 -3.61 -29.50
N ALA A 748 22.41 -3.12 -28.36
CA ALA A 748 22.76 -3.69 -27.07
C ALA A 748 21.80 -4.83 -26.70
N PHE A 749 22.34 -6.06 -26.67
CA PHE A 749 21.68 -7.23 -26.08
C PHE A 749 22.14 -7.34 -24.63
N TYR A 750 21.22 -7.36 -23.65
CA TYR A 750 21.54 -7.62 -22.25
C TYR A 750 20.75 -8.83 -21.74
N PRO A 751 21.32 -10.04 -21.75
CA PRO A 751 20.74 -11.24 -21.16
C PRO A 751 21.22 -11.39 -19.72
N GLY A 752 20.41 -11.00 -18.73
CA GLY A 752 20.74 -11.13 -17.31
C GLY A 752 20.12 -12.38 -16.67
N ILE A 753 20.87 -13.06 -15.80
CA ILE A 753 20.29 -13.95 -14.78
C ILE A 753 20.45 -13.28 -13.42
N THR A 754 19.34 -12.94 -12.78
CA THR A 754 19.35 -12.38 -11.43
C THR A 754 19.11 -13.47 -10.39
N HIS A 755 20.07 -13.64 -9.48
CA HIS A 755 19.94 -14.49 -8.30
C HIS A 755 19.59 -13.65 -7.06
N ILE A 756 18.42 -13.85 -6.43
CA ILE A 756 18.11 -13.19 -5.16
C ILE A 756 18.17 -14.14 -3.97
N LEU A 757 19.09 -13.85 -3.06
CA LEU A 757 19.18 -14.49 -1.76
C LEU A 757 18.54 -13.59 -0.69
N ARG A 758 17.24 -13.83 -0.43
CA ARG A 758 16.48 -13.34 0.75
C ARG A 758 16.07 -11.85 0.75
N LYS A 759 14.95 -11.49 1.42
CA LYS A 759 14.63 -10.11 1.87
C LYS A 759 13.79 -10.17 3.16
N ARG A 760 14.22 -9.52 4.26
CA ARG A 760 13.71 -8.20 4.71
C ARG A 760 14.78 -7.25 5.26
N ASP A 761 16.03 -7.71 5.38
CA ASP A 761 17.14 -6.93 5.94
C ASP A 761 18.35 -6.80 5.00
N TYR A 762 18.51 -7.75 4.07
CA TYR A 762 19.60 -7.82 3.10
C TYR A 762 19.09 -8.58 1.87
N GLY A 763 19.31 -8.03 0.68
CA GLY A 763 19.18 -8.69 -0.60
C GLY A 763 20.55 -8.69 -1.27
N LEU A 764 20.91 -9.82 -1.86
CA LEU A 764 22.03 -9.90 -2.79
C LEU A 764 21.44 -10.29 -4.14
N GLN A 765 21.71 -9.48 -5.16
CA GLN A 765 21.42 -9.68 -6.55
C GLN A 765 22.75 -9.86 -7.28
N THR A 766 22.88 -10.95 -8.01
CA THR A 766 24.00 -11.15 -8.95
C THR A 766 23.41 -11.26 -10.32
N ASP A 767 23.88 -10.40 -11.23
CA ASP A 767 23.51 -10.38 -12.64
C ASP A 767 24.74 -10.76 -13.47
N LEU A 768 24.56 -11.74 -14.35
CA LEU A 768 25.55 -12.09 -15.36
C LEU A 768 24.92 -11.86 -16.72
N GLY A 769 25.56 -11.06 -17.57
CA GLY A 769 25.07 -10.81 -18.92
C GLY A 769 26.14 -10.57 -19.97
N PHE A 770 25.76 -10.82 -21.23
CA PHE A 770 26.61 -10.63 -22.40
C PHE A 770 26.19 -9.35 -23.13
N ILE A 771 27.01 -8.31 -23.10
CA ILE A 771 26.76 -7.04 -23.79
C ILE A 771 27.44 -7.08 -25.15
N PHE A 772 26.73 -6.62 -26.17
CA PHE A 772 27.27 -6.43 -27.52
C PHE A 772 27.20 -4.93 -27.81
N GLU A 773 28.34 -4.26 -27.87
CA GLU A 773 28.43 -2.80 -28.05
C GLU A 773 29.61 -2.48 -28.97
N ASP A 774 29.45 -1.59 -29.95
CA ASP A 774 30.48 -1.24 -30.95
C ASP A 774 31.02 -2.44 -31.77
N GLY A 775 30.25 -3.52 -31.91
CA GLY A 775 30.73 -4.77 -32.51
C GLY A 775 31.61 -5.62 -31.59
N HIS A 776 31.83 -5.18 -30.34
CA HIS A 776 32.52 -5.93 -29.32
C HIS A 776 31.56 -6.71 -28.43
N GLN A 777 31.93 -7.95 -28.12
CA GLN A 777 31.22 -8.78 -27.16
C GLN A 777 31.89 -8.60 -25.79
N GLY A 778 31.11 -8.50 -24.73
CA GLY A 778 31.65 -8.42 -23.38
C GLY A 778 30.76 -9.05 -22.33
N LEU A 779 31.35 -9.47 -21.23
CA LEU A 779 30.67 -10.04 -20.07
C LEU A 779 30.51 -8.95 -19.01
N ASN A 780 29.27 -8.62 -18.66
CA ASN A 780 28.95 -7.83 -17.48
C ASN A 780 28.63 -8.76 -16.31
N VAL A 781 29.29 -8.52 -15.19
CA VAL A 781 28.97 -9.13 -13.90
C VAL A 781 28.64 -8.02 -12.93
N THR A 782 27.39 -7.97 -12.48
CA THR A 782 26.94 -6.98 -11.49
C THR A 782 26.57 -7.66 -10.19
N PHE A 783 27.14 -7.18 -9.09
CA PHE A 783 26.81 -7.56 -7.73
C PHE A 783 26.09 -6.40 -7.06
N THR A 784 24.83 -6.60 -6.70
CA THR A 784 24.03 -5.60 -5.98
C THR A 784 23.68 -6.15 -4.60
N TRP A 785 24.10 -5.47 -3.55
CA TRP A 785 23.64 -5.66 -2.19
C TRP A 785 22.68 -4.54 -1.79
N ASP A 786 21.52 -4.89 -1.23
CA ASP A 786 20.50 -3.93 -0.81
C ASP A 786 19.99 -4.27 0.60
N SER A 787 20.17 -3.35 1.55
CA SER A 787 19.66 -3.44 2.92
C SER A 787 18.61 -2.38 3.25
N LEU A 788 18.07 -1.70 2.23
CA LEU A 788 17.04 -0.68 2.40
C LEU A 788 15.78 -1.26 3.07
N LYS A 789 15.44 -0.74 4.24
CA LYS A 789 14.25 -1.12 5.03
C LYS A 789 13.14 -0.09 4.83
N GLY A 790 11.98 -0.51 4.36
CA GLY A 790 10.74 0.28 4.38
C GLY A 790 9.78 -0.20 5.47
N VAL A 791 8.96 0.69 6.02
CA VAL A 791 7.85 0.34 6.91
C VAL A 791 6.56 0.88 6.31
N SER A 792 5.71 -0.04 5.83
CA SER A 792 4.33 0.17 5.31
C SER A 792 4.19 1.08 4.08
N GLY A 793 3.13 0.84 3.30
CA GLY A 793 2.92 1.40 1.96
C GLY A 793 3.09 2.92 1.88
N TRP A 794 3.59 3.37 0.73
CA TRP A 794 3.68 4.77 0.30
C TRP A 794 4.83 5.63 0.86
N ILE A 795 5.68 5.10 1.73
CA ILE A 795 6.88 5.81 2.22
C ILE A 795 8.11 4.97 1.87
N GLY A 796 8.97 5.51 1.01
CA GLY A 796 10.23 4.86 0.59
C GLY A 796 11.13 4.45 1.76
N PRO A 797 12.27 3.80 1.49
CA PRO A 797 13.06 3.14 2.52
C PRO A 797 13.52 4.10 3.63
N GLU A 798 13.27 3.74 4.89
CA GLU A 798 13.50 4.56 6.09
C GLU A 798 14.96 4.55 6.57
N ARG A 799 15.70 3.48 6.25
CA ARG A 799 17.07 3.23 6.70
C ARG A 799 17.68 2.06 5.96
N GLY A 800 18.98 2.09 5.73
CA GLY A 800 19.72 1.03 5.05
C GLY A 800 20.62 1.59 3.96
N GLY A 801 21.34 0.71 3.29
CA GLY A 801 22.19 1.08 2.18
C GLY A 801 22.09 0.11 1.03
N TYR A 802 22.45 0.60 -0.14
CA TYR A 802 22.49 -0.09 -1.39
C TYR A 802 23.92 0.03 -1.91
N PHE A 803 24.50 -1.09 -2.29
CA PHE A 803 25.83 -1.18 -2.89
C PHE A 803 25.70 -1.96 -4.19
N ARG A 804 26.10 -1.40 -5.31
CA ARG A 804 26.17 -2.11 -6.58
C ARG A 804 27.59 -1.99 -7.13
N HIS A 805 28.21 -3.13 -7.42
CA HIS A 805 29.48 -3.26 -8.11
C HIS A 805 29.24 -3.94 -9.45
N GLY A 806 29.28 -3.17 -10.53
CA GLY A 806 29.22 -3.68 -11.90
C GLY A 806 30.63 -3.77 -12.48
N THR A 807 30.96 -4.89 -13.11
CA THR A 807 32.20 -5.07 -13.86
C THR A 807 31.90 -5.52 -15.28
N TYR A 808 32.42 -4.79 -16.26
CA TYR A 808 32.32 -5.16 -17.67
C TYR A 808 33.68 -5.63 -18.21
N TYR A 809 33.68 -6.77 -18.91
CA TYR A 809 34.86 -7.38 -19.53
C TYR A 809 34.67 -7.51 -21.05
N ASN A 810 35.51 -6.89 -21.87
CA ASN A 810 35.46 -7.11 -23.32
C ASN A 810 36.15 -8.42 -23.73
N LEU A 811 35.42 -9.32 -24.39
CA LEU A 811 35.87 -10.66 -24.80
C LEU A 811 36.76 -10.65 -26.06
N GLU A 812 36.70 -9.60 -26.88
CA GLU A 812 37.45 -9.52 -28.14
C GLU A 812 38.85 -8.92 -27.97
N GLN A 813 39.00 -7.99 -27.02
CA GLN A 813 40.27 -7.26 -26.80
C GLN A 813 41.02 -7.67 -25.54
N GLY A 814 40.54 -8.67 -24.80
CA GLY A 814 41.27 -9.31 -23.71
C GLY A 814 41.30 -8.55 -22.38
N ASP A 815 41.31 -7.20 -22.38
CA ASP A 815 41.66 -6.43 -21.17
C ASP A 815 40.82 -5.17 -20.88
N ARG A 816 39.75 -4.88 -21.64
CA ARG A 816 38.95 -3.67 -21.38
C ARG A 816 37.98 -3.88 -20.21
N PHE A 817 38.18 -3.10 -19.15
CA PHE A 817 37.46 -3.19 -17.89
C PHE A 817 36.79 -1.85 -17.56
N ALA A 818 35.49 -1.88 -17.28
CA ALA A 818 34.77 -0.76 -16.68
C ALA A 818 34.16 -1.20 -15.33
N VAL A 819 34.41 -0.44 -14.28
CA VAL A 819 33.80 -0.61 -12.95
C VAL A 819 32.84 0.50 -12.68
N ILE A 820 31.66 0.15 -12.19
CA ILE A 820 30.72 1.09 -11.60
C ILE A 820 30.42 0.61 -10.18
N ASP A 821 30.85 1.39 -9.20
CA ASP A 821 30.62 1.19 -7.78
C ASP A 821 29.65 2.25 -7.25
N ASP A 822 28.41 1.85 -7.04
CA ASP A 822 27.34 2.69 -6.52
C ASP A 822 27.07 2.35 -5.06
N TYR A 823 27.40 3.25 -4.15
CA TYR A 823 27.05 3.14 -2.74
C TYR A 823 26.08 4.25 -2.33
N TYR A 824 24.93 3.84 -1.80
CA TYR A 824 23.88 4.73 -1.33
C TYR A 824 23.55 4.32 0.09
N ALA A 825 23.50 5.27 1.02
CA ALA A 825 23.08 5.00 2.37
C ALA A 825 22.12 6.07 2.85
N HIS A 826 20.97 5.63 3.37
CA HIS A 826 20.02 6.48 4.09
C HIS A 826 20.15 6.21 5.59
N PHE A 827 20.52 7.25 6.32
CA PHE A 827 20.60 7.25 7.76
C PHE A 827 19.37 7.98 8.28
N PHE A 828 18.29 7.21 8.53
CA PHE A 828 17.08 7.63 9.25
C PHE A 828 16.19 8.64 8.48
N LYS A 829 15.00 8.21 8.03
CA LYS A 829 14.00 9.08 7.36
C LYS A 829 12.75 9.38 8.21
N PRO A 830 12.78 10.30 9.19
CA PRO A 830 11.56 10.77 9.82
C PRO A 830 10.75 11.57 8.78
N PHE A 831 9.45 11.31 8.71
CA PHE A 831 8.52 12.06 7.86
C PHE A 831 8.75 11.96 6.33
N GLY A 832 9.49 10.94 5.86
CA GLY A 832 9.82 10.76 4.43
C GLY A 832 11.06 11.54 3.96
N VAL A 833 11.65 12.34 4.85
CA VAL A 833 12.87 13.13 4.57
C VAL A 833 14.09 12.39 5.09
N SER A 834 15.11 12.16 4.26
CA SER A 834 16.38 11.62 4.74
C SER A 834 17.10 12.64 5.60
N LEU A 835 17.26 12.37 6.92
CA LEU A 835 18.05 13.27 7.77
C LEU A 835 19.49 13.35 7.30
N LEU A 836 20.06 12.20 6.92
CA LEU A 836 21.36 12.13 6.29
C LEU A 836 21.30 11.06 5.21
N SER A 837 21.72 11.42 4.01
CA SER A 837 22.03 10.47 2.95
C SER A 837 23.42 10.70 2.42
N VAL A 838 24.13 9.61 2.19
CA VAL A 838 25.44 9.61 1.54
C VAL A 838 25.31 8.80 0.26
N ARG A 839 25.72 9.38 -0.85
CA ARG A 839 25.88 8.70 -2.13
C ARG A 839 27.36 8.79 -2.51
N LEU A 840 27.98 7.64 -2.75
CA LEU A 840 29.30 7.52 -3.35
C LEU A 840 29.10 6.77 -4.67
N GLN A 841 29.61 7.32 -5.75
CA GLN A 841 29.60 6.66 -7.05
C GLN A 841 31.03 6.69 -7.59
N GLY A 842 31.68 5.53 -7.59
CA GLY A 842 32.98 5.34 -8.22
C GLY A 842 32.78 4.79 -9.62
N LYS A 843 33.49 5.32 -10.60
CA LYS A 843 33.57 4.73 -11.93
C LYS A 843 35.01 4.69 -12.41
N GLY A 844 35.38 3.64 -13.11
CA GLY A 844 36.75 3.45 -13.57
C GLY A 844 36.84 2.69 -14.87
N GLY A 845 37.64 3.19 -15.82
CA GLY A 845 37.96 2.53 -17.08
C GLY A 845 39.48 2.40 -17.23
N ILE A 846 39.97 1.19 -17.50
CA ILE A 846 41.43 0.95 -17.69
C ILE A 846 41.94 1.63 -18.97
N ASP A 847 41.15 1.61 -20.06
CA ASP A 847 41.54 2.13 -21.39
C ASP A 847 40.55 3.16 -21.99
N ARG A 848 39.56 3.65 -21.23
CA ARG A 848 38.51 4.58 -21.68
C ARG A 848 38.24 5.66 -20.63
N GLN A 849 37.98 6.89 -21.07
CA GLN A 849 37.57 7.98 -20.18
C GLN A 849 36.11 7.79 -19.71
N VAL A 850 35.85 8.07 -18.44
CA VAL A 850 34.56 7.93 -17.75
C VAL A 850 34.06 9.30 -17.29
N VAL A 851 32.73 9.48 -17.25
CA VAL A 851 32.05 10.76 -16.95
C VAL A 851 31.69 10.93 -15.48
N SER A 852 31.96 12.12 -14.93
CA SER A 852 31.35 12.70 -13.72
C SER A 852 30.20 13.64 -14.08
N GLY A 853 29.00 13.42 -13.52
CA GLY A 853 27.77 14.20 -13.75
C GLY A 853 26.50 13.54 -13.17
N ARG A 854 25.40 14.29 -12.96
CA ARG A 854 24.15 13.73 -12.40
C ARG A 854 23.41 12.90 -13.46
N LEU A 855 23.39 11.59 -13.27
CA LEU A 855 22.72 10.60 -14.13
C LEU A 855 21.40 10.12 -13.52
N ASP A 856 20.66 11.01 -12.85
CA ASP A 856 19.37 10.63 -12.26
C ASP A 856 18.27 10.78 -13.33
N GLY A 857 17.66 9.67 -13.76
CA GLY A 857 16.59 9.59 -14.78
C GLY A 857 15.24 10.21 -14.39
N PHE A 858 15.20 11.46 -13.92
CA PHE A 858 13.93 12.19 -13.71
C PHE A 858 13.70 13.22 -14.82
N MET A 859 12.44 13.47 -15.16
CA MET A 859 12.05 14.64 -15.96
C MET A 859 12.40 15.92 -15.19
N TYR A 860 13.60 16.45 -15.40
CA TYR A 860 13.96 17.79 -14.95
C TYR A 860 13.55 18.79 -16.01
N LEU A 861 12.64 19.70 -15.66
CA LEU A 861 12.51 20.97 -16.35
C LEU A 861 13.30 22.00 -15.55
N PRO A 862 14.63 22.16 -15.77
CA PRO A 862 15.36 23.26 -15.18
C PRO A 862 14.81 24.55 -15.76
N LEU A 863 14.21 25.39 -14.91
CA LEU A 863 13.53 26.61 -15.35
C LEU A 863 14.51 27.69 -15.84
N ASN A 864 15.80 27.58 -15.48
CA ASN A 864 16.83 28.61 -15.72
C ASN A 864 18.13 28.06 -16.36
N GLY A 865 18.14 26.86 -16.95
CA GLY A 865 19.33 26.33 -17.64
C GLY A 865 20.57 26.10 -16.77
N VAL A 866 20.46 26.10 -15.43
CA VAL A 866 21.57 25.74 -14.54
C VAL A 866 21.69 24.22 -14.54
N TYR A 867 22.66 23.72 -15.30
CA TYR A 867 23.03 22.32 -15.34
C TYR A 867 23.84 21.94 -14.08
N THR A 868 23.56 20.75 -13.53
CA THR A 868 24.39 20.03 -12.55
C THR A 868 25.03 20.86 -11.43
N TYR A 869 24.28 21.19 -10.38
CA TYR A 869 24.80 21.78 -9.12
C TYR A 869 25.87 22.86 -9.34
N GLY A 870 25.67 23.70 -10.36
CA GLY A 870 26.54 24.80 -10.70
C GLY A 870 27.70 24.45 -11.63
N PHE A 871 27.70 23.36 -12.41
CA PHE A 871 28.71 23.10 -13.43
C PHE A 871 28.07 22.70 -14.78
N PRO A 872 28.42 23.40 -15.87
CA PRO A 872 27.81 23.16 -17.19
C PRO A 872 28.37 21.94 -17.94
N ASP A 873 29.58 21.47 -17.59
CA ASP A 873 30.31 20.46 -18.36
C ASP A 873 30.47 19.14 -17.60
N ASN A 874 30.23 18.03 -18.30
CA ASN A 874 30.62 16.68 -17.88
C ASN A 874 32.15 16.55 -17.94
N ILE A 875 32.75 15.89 -16.94
CA ILE A 875 34.21 15.74 -16.86
C ILE A 875 34.60 14.30 -17.09
N TRP A 876 35.69 14.13 -17.86
CA TRP A 876 36.12 12.85 -18.40
C TRP A 876 37.50 12.47 -17.88
N GLY A 877 37.68 11.21 -17.45
CA GLY A 877 38.99 10.70 -17.01
C GLY A 877 39.00 9.20 -16.71
N SER A 878 40.17 8.64 -16.43
CA SER A 878 40.32 7.18 -16.22
C SER A 878 39.55 6.66 -15.02
N TYR A 879 39.48 7.43 -13.93
CA TYR A 879 38.61 7.14 -12.79
C TYR A 879 37.91 8.41 -12.30
N VAL A 880 36.66 8.24 -11.94
CA VAL A 880 35.78 9.26 -11.36
C VAL A 880 35.29 8.76 -10.01
N LEU A 881 35.30 9.62 -9.00
CA LEU A 881 34.61 9.39 -7.73
C LEU A 881 33.70 10.57 -7.43
N ASP A 882 32.39 10.33 -7.48
CA ASP A 882 31.37 11.29 -7.09
C ASP A 882 30.93 11.03 -5.66
N VAL A 883 30.97 12.07 -4.84
CA VAL A 883 30.57 12.04 -3.43
C VAL A 883 29.52 13.11 -3.21
N LYS A 884 28.29 12.66 -2.96
CA LYS A 884 27.18 13.53 -2.59
C LYS A 884 26.72 13.23 -1.17
N THR A 885 26.78 14.23 -0.31
CA THR A 885 26.14 14.17 1.01
C THR A 885 24.96 15.11 1.03
N THR A 886 23.85 14.66 1.61
CA THR A 886 22.66 15.50 1.78
C THR A 886 22.13 15.34 3.19
N ILE A 887 21.85 16.48 3.82
CA ILE A 887 21.22 16.58 5.14
C ILE A 887 19.85 17.19 4.92
N GLY A 888 18.80 16.42 5.18
CA GLY A 888 17.41 16.85 5.02
C GLY A 888 16.77 17.23 6.35
N PHE A 889 15.97 18.30 6.33
CA PHE A 889 15.18 18.75 7.46
C PHE A 889 13.72 18.91 7.03
N PRO A 890 12.78 18.12 7.57
CA PRO A 890 11.36 18.36 7.38
C PRO A 890 10.99 19.68 8.08
N LEU A 891 10.47 20.66 7.34
CA LEU A 891 10.11 21.98 7.88
C LEU A 891 8.65 22.03 8.30
N LEU A 892 7.75 21.56 7.44
CA LEU A 892 6.31 21.64 7.66
C LEU A 892 5.62 20.45 7.00
N ARG A 893 4.63 19.88 7.69
CA ARG A 893 3.65 18.97 7.09
C ARG A 893 2.29 19.65 7.10
N LEU A 894 1.75 19.96 5.93
CA LEU A 894 0.49 20.68 5.82
C LEU A 894 -0.69 19.71 5.65
N GLU A 895 -0.56 18.75 4.72
CA GLU A 895 -1.61 17.82 4.30
C GLU A 895 -2.96 18.54 4.06
N ARG A 896 -2.95 19.44 3.06
CA ARG A 896 -4.13 20.24 2.66
C ARG A 896 -4.31 20.33 1.15
N GLY A 897 -5.56 20.47 0.74
CA GLY A 897 -5.97 20.73 -0.64
C GLY A 897 -7.22 21.61 -0.72
N ILE A 898 -7.75 21.79 -1.93
CA ILE A 898 -8.95 22.60 -2.19
C ILE A 898 -10.16 21.68 -2.37
N GLY A 899 -10.76 21.24 -1.27
CA GLY A 899 -11.83 20.23 -1.30
C GLY A 899 -11.39 18.96 -2.05
N ALA A 900 -12.22 18.43 -2.94
CA ALA A 900 -11.87 17.29 -3.79
C ALA A 900 -11.25 17.74 -5.15
N PHE A 901 -10.38 18.75 -5.15
CA PHE A 901 -9.59 19.10 -6.34
C PHE A 901 -8.33 18.23 -6.36
N PRO A 902 -7.90 17.69 -7.52
CA PRO A 902 -6.82 16.71 -7.65
C PRO A 902 -5.41 17.31 -7.52
N LEU A 903 -5.21 18.22 -6.57
CA LEU A 903 -3.91 18.79 -6.20
C LEU A 903 -3.88 18.96 -4.68
N PHE A 904 -2.98 18.22 -4.03
CA PHE A 904 -2.88 18.16 -2.58
C PHE A 904 -1.45 18.42 -2.12
N PHE A 905 -1.26 19.38 -1.21
CA PHE A 905 0.05 19.74 -0.69
C PHE A 905 0.35 18.93 0.57
N ARG A 906 1.41 18.12 0.51
CA ARG A 906 1.81 17.21 1.60
C ARG A 906 2.68 17.95 2.61
N GLY A 907 3.75 18.59 2.16
CA GLY A 907 4.71 19.21 3.06
C GLY A 907 5.82 19.99 2.38
N MET A 908 6.68 20.54 3.22
CA MET A 908 7.84 21.32 2.84
C MET A 908 9.06 20.81 3.61
N SER A 909 10.15 20.62 2.89
CA SER A 909 11.41 20.11 3.43
C SER A 909 12.56 20.95 2.90
N THR A 910 13.62 21.12 3.68
CA THR A 910 14.85 21.74 3.20
C THR A 910 15.97 20.73 3.20
N TYR A 911 16.91 20.88 2.27
CA TYR A 911 18.08 20.04 2.15
C TYR A 911 19.31 20.93 2.08
N LEU A 912 20.34 20.56 2.82
CA LEU A 912 21.69 21.05 2.61
C LEU A 912 22.47 19.93 1.95
N TYR A 913 23.18 20.22 0.87
CA TYR A 913 23.97 19.20 0.19
C TYR A 913 25.35 19.74 -0.17
N ASN A 914 26.29 18.82 -0.27
CA ASN A 914 27.50 19.01 -1.03
C ASN A 914 27.53 17.98 -2.16
N ASP A 915 28.18 18.35 -3.25
CA ASP A 915 28.47 17.46 -4.36
C ASP A 915 29.94 17.63 -4.72
N CYS A 916 30.68 16.54 -4.83
CA CYS A 916 32.12 16.54 -5.05
C CYS A 916 32.49 15.43 -6.04
N GLY A 917 32.87 15.81 -7.25
CA GLY A 917 33.42 14.91 -8.27
C GLY A 917 34.95 15.00 -8.29
N PHE A 918 35.61 13.88 -8.01
CA PHE A 918 37.06 13.73 -8.04
C PHE A 918 37.47 12.98 -9.30
N LEU A 919 38.41 13.55 -10.06
CA LEU A 919 38.95 12.94 -11.28
C LEU A 919 40.36 12.40 -11.04
N PHE A 920 40.62 11.17 -11.45
CA PHE A 920 41.96 10.59 -11.49
C PHE A 920 42.28 10.18 -12.93
N SER A 921 43.51 10.44 -13.35
CA SER A 921 43.96 10.16 -14.72
C SER A 921 45.33 9.50 -14.67
N GLU A 922 45.62 8.68 -15.68
CA GLU A 922 46.90 7.97 -15.76
C GLU A 922 48.08 8.96 -15.92
N GLY A 923 49.09 8.82 -15.06
CA GLY A 923 50.32 9.58 -15.07
C GLY A 923 51.48 8.84 -15.74
N GLU A 924 52.59 9.54 -15.98
CA GLU A 924 53.75 9.05 -16.78
C GLU A 924 54.43 7.76 -16.27
N GLN A 925 54.14 7.31 -15.04
CA GLN A 925 54.70 6.10 -14.43
C GLN A 925 53.64 5.02 -14.12
N GLY A 926 52.43 5.12 -14.67
CA GLY A 926 51.33 4.21 -14.36
C GLY A 926 50.67 4.45 -12.99
N GLU A 927 50.93 5.62 -12.39
CA GLU A 927 50.21 6.10 -11.21
C GLU A 927 48.90 6.78 -11.65
N PHE A 928 47.87 6.79 -10.80
CA PHE A 928 46.61 7.51 -11.05
C PHE A 928 46.46 8.71 -10.10
N PRO A 929 47.24 9.79 -10.25
CA PRO A 929 47.14 10.96 -9.40
C PRO A 929 45.77 11.63 -9.55
N LEU A 930 45.25 12.15 -8.43
CA LEU A 930 44.12 13.07 -8.42
C LEU A 930 44.46 14.29 -9.27
N GLN A 931 43.53 14.70 -10.13
CA GLN A 931 43.61 15.92 -10.95
C GLN A 931 42.90 17.06 -10.22
N PRO A 932 43.62 17.92 -9.46
CA PRO A 932 42.99 18.92 -8.61
C PRO A 932 42.25 19.99 -9.43
N ASP A 933 42.79 20.33 -10.61
CA ASP A 933 42.22 21.32 -11.52
C ASP A 933 40.94 20.82 -12.24
N ALA A 934 40.76 19.50 -12.30
CA ALA A 934 39.58 18.85 -12.87
C ALA A 934 38.55 18.44 -11.80
N THR A 935 38.88 18.56 -10.51
CA THR A 935 37.95 18.27 -9.41
C THR A 935 36.86 19.34 -9.35
N ARG A 936 35.60 18.92 -9.24
CA ARG A 936 34.45 19.83 -9.07
C ARG A 936 33.82 19.62 -7.72
N ALA A 937 33.61 20.70 -7.00
CA ALA A 937 32.87 20.68 -5.76
C ALA A 937 31.87 21.81 -5.74
N SER A 938 30.68 21.55 -5.20
CA SER A 938 29.68 22.56 -4.91
C SER A 938 29.00 22.27 -3.58
N ILE A 939 28.46 23.34 -3.01
CA ILE A 939 27.57 23.27 -1.86
C ILE A 939 26.28 23.97 -2.23
N GLY A 940 25.16 23.45 -1.77
CA GLY A 940 23.89 24.10 -2.01
C GLY A 940 22.85 23.81 -0.96
N SER A 941 21.76 24.54 -1.09
CA SER A 941 20.58 24.39 -0.26
C SER A 941 19.35 24.32 -1.15
N GLU A 942 18.43 23.40 -0.85
CA GLU A 942 17.15 23.24 -1.52
C GLU A 942 16.01 23.45 -0.54
N LEU A 943 14.91 23.99 -1.05
CA LEU A 943 13.59 23.96 -0.47
C LEU A 943 12.69 23.13 -1.39
N SER A 944 12.20 21.99 -0.89
CA SER A 944 11.29 21.09 -1.59
C SER A 944 9.87 21.30 -1.09
N PHE A 945 8.94 21.40 -2.04
CA PHE A 945 7.50 21.46 -1.84
C PHE A 945 6.90 20.20 -2.42
N ASP A 946 6.29 19.37 -1.59
CA ASP A 946 5.80 18.05 -1.98
C ASP A 946 4.28 18.08 -2.17
N PHE A 947 3.83 17.61 -3.32
CA PHE A 947 2.45 17.58 -3.77
C PHE A 947 2.04 16.16 -4.19
N LEU A 948 0.74 15.94 -4.23
CA LEU A 948 0.08 14.79 -4.83
C LEU A 948 -0.86 15.32 -5.92
N LEU A 949 -0.55 15.01 -7.17
CA LEU A 949 -1.36 15.34 -8.32
C LEU A 949 -2.25 14.13 -8.64
N GLY A 950 -3.52 14.36 -8.96
CA GLY A 950 -4.41 13.26 -9.37
C GLY A 950 -4.64 12.20 -8.28
N TYR A 951 -4.51 12.58 -7.00
CA TYR A 951 -4.65 11.70 -5.81
C TYR A 951 -3.59 10.62 -5.62
N GLU A 952 -2.69 10.42 -6.60
CA GLU A 952 -1.73 9.31 -6.58
C GLU A 952 -0.31 9.72 -6.98
N PHE A 953 -0.14 10.74 -7.83
CA PHE A 953 1.15 11.06 -8.43
C PHE A 953 1.95 12.03 -7.55
N PRO A 954 3.02 11.59 -6.87
CA PRO A 954 3.85 12.49 -6.08
C PRO A 954 4.65 13.40 -7.02
N LEU A 955 4.56 14.71 -6.76
CA LEU A 955 5.28 15.75 -7.48
C LEU A 955 5.98 16.63 -6.44
N SER A 956 7.26 16.93 -6.65
CA SER A 956 8.00 17.85 -5.80
C SER A 956 8.52 19.01 -6.63
N LEU A 957 8.27 20.24 -6.17
CA LEU A 957 8.93 21.44 -6.68
C LEU A 957 10.12 21.74 -5.77
N GLN A 958 11.32 21.73 -6.31
CA GLN A 958 12.53 22.10 -5.60
C GLN A 958 13.01 23.46 -6.07
N ILE A 959 13.30 24.34 -5.13
CA ILE A 959 13.93 25.63 -5.39
C ILE A 959 15.23 25.61 -4.61
N GLY A 960 16.35 25.69 -5.31
CA GLY A 960 17.66 25.60 -4.72
C GLY A 960 18.56 26.76 -5.07
N TYR A 961 19.57 26.95 -4.24
CA TYR A 961 20.73 27.79 -4.52
C TYR A 961 21.97 26.92 -4.47
N VAL A 962 22.84 27.09 -5.44
CA VAL A 962 24.11 26.38 -5.50
C VAL A 962 25.28 27.35 -5.60
N TYR A 963 26.34 27.04 -4.85
CA TYR A 963 27.58 27.77 -4.85
C TYR A 963 28.72 26.81 -5.24
N PRO A 964 29.38 27.03 -6.39
CA PRO A 964 30.52 26.23 -6.80
C PRO A 964 31.74 26.59 -5.94
N LEU A 965 32.46 25.57 -5.50
CA LEU A 965 33.74 25.69 -4.79
C LEU A 965 34.94 25.56 -5.73
N SER A 966 34.72 25.05 -6.95
CA SER A 966 35.74 24.88 -7.99
C SER A 966 35.61 25.89 -9.13
N VAL A 967 36.72 26.14 -9.83
CA VAL A 967 36.77 27.01 -11.02
C VAL A 967 35.95 26.41 -12.17
N GLY A 968 35.26 27.27 -12.94
CA GLY A 968 34.39 26.86 -14.04
C GLY A 968 32.94 26.57 -13.63
N GLY A 969 32.58 26.83 -12.37
CA GLY A 969 31.21 26.72 -11.90
C GLY A 969 30.39 28.00 -12.04
N SER A 970 29.08 27.83 -12.18
CA SER A 970 28.04 28.86 -12.15
C SER A 970 27.33 28.83 -10.80
N GLU A 971 27.39 29.93 -10.07
CA GLU A 971 26.50 30.13 -8.91
C GLU A 971 25.12 30.57 -9.39
N GLY A 972 24.07 30.14 -8.70
CA GLY A 972 22.74 30.56 -9.10
C GLY A 972 21.60 29.87 -8.39
N PHE A 973 20.43 30.50 -8.54
CA PHE A 973 19.16 29.88 -8.20
C PHE A 973 18.71 28.96 -9.31
N TYR A 974 18.31 27.76 -8.93
CA TYR A 974 17.64 26.83 -9.82
C TYR A 974 16.29 26.45 -9.24
N ALA A 975 15.40 26.05 -10.13
CA ALA A 975 14.16 25.41 -9.74
C ALA A 975 13.94 24.21 -10.65
N SER A 976 13.49 23.12 -10.05
CA SER A 976 13.25 21.86 -10.73
C SER A 976 11.93 21.25 -10.26
N PHE A 977 11.23 20.63 -11.19
CA PHE A 977 10.15 19.72 -10.85
C PHE A 977 10.70 18.30 -10.84
N ARG A 978 10.37 17.55 -9.80
CA ARG A 978 10.67 16.14 -9.68
C ARG A 978 9.35 15.38 -9.56
N ALA A 979 9.00 14.65 -10.60
CA ALA A 979 7.98 13.60 -10.48
C ALA A 979 8.71 12.31 -10.13
N SER A 980 8.54 11.79 -8.92
CA SER A 980 9.10 10.49 -8.56
C SER A 980 8.09 9.41 -8.91
N ILE A 981 8.36 8.62 -9.94
CA ILE A 981 7.63 7.38 -10.18
C ILE A 981 8.39 6.29 -9.42
N GLU A 982 8.36 6.33 -8.07
CA GLU A 982 8.91 5.24 -7.25
C GLU A 982 7.84 4.15 -7.13
N PHE A 983 8.09 2.98 -7.73
CA PHE A 983 7.18 1.81 -7.75
C PHE A 983 7.49 0.74 -6.70
#